data_AF-A0A3A0CJE5-F1
#
_entry.id   AF-A0A3A0CJE5-F1
#
_cell.length_a   1.000
_cell.length_b   1.000
_cell.length_c   1.000
_cell.angle_alpha   90.00
_cell.angle_beta   90.00
_cell.angle_gamma   90.00
#
_symmetry.space_group_name_H-M   'P 1'
#
loop_
_entity.id
_entity.type
_entity.pdbx_description
1 polymer ?
#
loop_
_entity_poly.entity_id
_entity_poly.type
_entity_poly.pdbx_seq_one_letter_code
_entity_poly.pdbx_strand_id
1 'polypeptide(L)'
;MNSTRSRAVRANSEWRIAISESPFAGRDSLPITPVCRVGIAHHFLCIAVLSLASGCSRPEGVVILGEPERISANRTFNDIAAIDVTLPTDDGALIVDRDNVTLDLKGAHLRPAEFAATPDQYTGRGIVVRGAKNVTLYNAVVLGFKVAIHAENAPGLTIENIDVSGNYRQHLKSTTQREQLDDWIYGHENDKDEWLRYGAGIYLKNCDGAVIKNCRARNGQNGICLVNCNDATVVDNDMSFMSGWGLALWRSSRCKVIGNRFDYCVRGYSHGVYARGQDSTGILVYEQCSDNIFAYNSATHGGDGFFLYAGHETTQRTGEGGCNRNIVYRNDFSHAIANGIEATFSDRNIFMGNKLNHCTHGIWAGYSRRSLIEDNEMSHCQNGVSIEHGRENRIFWNRFTNCEKGVWLWWDDDKDLIASAFGRKQGADSKNECVERNIFKNCATAIRADTTAILTVNGNTFEGCNVPLDVLGASTIHSLTGNLFLAGELRNGSSSSITGDRNFVDAGVRATGPINWTRAAPDRETAWSAVHNGPEYHQLDDPHPWPWSRASDMRLPVTADGPPDRLGTKPLAPLPGVPEGKEHILIDEWGPYGYEEPRIEWMDAISCDSASVRVLGRRIPFTVYTISPNFVADPRTGIAPGIVNIRPREGTLSFEPFFVGVTCDGKSSPIMVGVIWSADWDIRYYAWKPALDPRTSDGNWSKIVASAPMKREKSACVDYVWGGRGPVPDQSPDHFAVMAEGRLTIPSGMAANGDLRLRFKTISDDGVRVYLNGEKVIDNWTWHVPTEDAAEVVLKRENDLRIEYFEIDGHAQLQFFIEPVQ
;
A
#
# COMPACT_ATOMS: atom_id res chain seq x y z
N MET A 1 34.92 -18.61 27.87
CA MET A 1 36.39 -18.53 27.76
C MET A 1 36.82 -19.26 26.49
N ASN A 2 37.56 -18.56 25.61
CA ASN A 2 38.54 -18.99 24.58
C ASN A 2 38.24 -20.17 23.63
N SER A 3 38.63 -20.21 22.36
CA SER A 3 39.28 -19.27 21.42
C SER A 3 39.45 -19.98 20.06
N THR A 4 39.25 -19.25 18.97
CA THR A 4 39.96 -19.25 17.67
C THR A 4 40.52 -20.53 17.01
N ARG A 5 40.25 -20.67 15.70
CA ARG A 5 41.22 -21.16 14.71
C ARG A 5 41.15 -20.36 13.40
N SER A 6 42.31 -19.85 13.00
CA SER A 6 42.68 -19.27 11.71
C SER A 6 43.21 -20.33 10.74
N ARG A 7 43.10 -20.10 9.42
CA ARG A 7 44.13 -20.50 8.45
C ARG A 7 44.02 -19.71 7.14
N ALA A 8 45.16 -19.20 6.69
CA ALA A 8 45.44 -18.66 5.37
C ALA A 8 46.54 -19.51 4.72
N VAL A 9 46.54 -19.70 3.39
CA VAL A 9 47.74 -19.96 2.54
C VAL A 9 47.45 -19.53 1.09
N ARG A 10 48.49 -18.97 0.45
CA ARG A 10 48.61 -18.41 -0.92
C ARG A 10 49.09 -19.44 -1.98
N ALA A 11 48.71 -19.16 -3.24
CA ALA A 11 49.50 -19.04 -4.50
C ALA A 11 50.19 -20.22 -5.26
N ASN A 12 49.84 -20.26 -6.56
CA ASN A 12 50.67 -20.25 -7.80
C ASN A 12 51.03 -21.51 -8.64
N SER A 13 50.88 -21.26 -9.96
CA SER A 13 51.64 -21.65 -11.19
C SER A 13 51.39 -22.96 -11.97
N GLU A 14 50.88 -22.75 -13.19
CA GLU A 14 51.32 -23.13 -14.57
C GLU A 14 51.75 -24.56 -14.97
N TRP A 15 51.22 -25.01 -16.13
CA TRP A 15 51.91 -25.79 -17.18
C TRP A 15 51.38 -25.42 -18.60
N ARG A 16 52.28 -25.37 -19.59
CA ARG A 16 52.13 -25.04 -21.04
C ARG A 16 52.23 -26.28 -21.96
N ILE A 17 51.84 -26.13 -23.25
CA ILE A 17 52.47 -26.60 -24.55
C ILE A 17 51.35 -26.58 -25.65
N ALA A 18 51.29 -25.67 -26.65
CA ALA A 18 52.02 -25.46 -27.95
C ALA A 18 51.55 -26.35 -29.14
N ILE A 19 50.78 -25.86 -30.15
CA ILE A 19 51.06 -25.22 -31.49
C ILE A 19 51.32 -26.19 -32.68
N SER A 20 50.59 -25.99 -33.81
CA SER A 20 51.04 -26.02 -35.24
C SER A 20 49.98 -25.34 -36.13
N GLU A 21 50.17 -24.16 -36.76
CA GLU A 21 50.74 -23.86 -38.10
C GLU A 21 49.97 -24.51 -39.29
N SER A 22 49.55 -23.88 -40.41
CA SER A 22 49.92 -22.63 -41.14
C SER A 22 48.91 -22.36 -42.34
N PRO A 23 49.13 -21.48 -43.37
CA PRO A 23 48.17 -20.45 -43.82
C PRO A 23 47.78 -20.49 -45.32
N PHE A 24 46.86 -19.62 -45.80
CA PHE A 24 46.86 -19.14 -47.20
C PHE A 24 46.24 -17.74 -47.34
N ALA A 25 46.86 -16.94 -48.20
CA ALA A 25 46.62 -15.52 -48.47
C ALA A 25 45.89 -15.30 -49.79
N GLY A 26 45.32 -14.10 -50.01
CA GLY A 26 45.15 -13.54 -51.38
C GLY A 26 43.91 -12.69 -51.64
N ARG A 27 44.16 -11.36 -51.67
CA ARG A 27 43.49 -10.22 -52.33
C ARG A 27 42.37 -10.48 -53.36
N ASP A 28 41.35 -9.59 -53.37
CA ASP A 28 41.09 -8.64 -54.48
C ASP A 28 39.95 -7.65 -54.16
N SER A 29 39.76 -6.66 -55.02
CA SER A 29 39.50 -5.25 -54.76
C SER A 29 38.16 -4.69 -55.30
N LEU A 30 37.67 -3.60 -54.65
CA LEU A 30 36.80 -2.48 -55.15
C LEU A 30 35.28 -2.72 -55.35
N PRO A 31 34.41 -1.67 -55.43
CA PRO A 31 34.49 -0.30 -54.88
C PRO A 31 33.20 0.21 -54.16
N ILE A 32 33.36 1.41 -53.59
CA ILE A 32 32.40 2.30 -52.92
C ILE A 32 31.39 2.94 -53.89
N THR A 33 30.14 3.17 -53.47
CA THR A 33 29.29 4.37 -53.76
C THR A 33 28.00 4.34 -52.90
N PRO A 34 27.27 5.47 -52.70
CA PRO A 34 26.94 5.95 -51.36
C PRO A 34 25.49 5.72 -50.91
N VAL A 35 25.33 5.85 -49.59
CA VAL A 35 24.08 5.79 -48.82
C VAL A 35 23.18 6.99 -49.17
N CYS A 36 21.99 6.70 -49.70
CA CYS A 36 20.84 7.61 -49.67
C CYS A 36 20.05 7.37 -48.39
N ARG A 37 19.77 8.46 -47.67
CA ARG A 37 18.85 8.55 -46.53
C ARG A 37 17.47 8.00 -46.90
N VAL A 38 16.91 7.14 -46.06
CA VAL A 38 15.46 6.90 -46.01
C VAL A 38 15.00 7.07 -44.57
N GLY A 39 14.14 8.08 -44.40
CA GLY A 39 13.46 8.38 -43.17
C GLY A 39 12.41 7.34 -42.83
N ILE A 40 12.20 7.19 -41.53
CA ILE A 40 11.16 6.38 -40.89
C ILE A 40 9.81 7.06 -41.16
N ALA A 41 8.89 6.35 -41.78
CA ALA A 41 7.47 6.68 -41.74
C ALA A 41 6.64 5.38 -41.71
N HIS A 42 5.83 5.29 -40.66
CA HIS A 42 4.65 4.48 -40.46
C HIS A 42 4.01 3.92 -41.73
N HIS A 43 3.61 2.64 -41.72
CA HIS A 43 2.27 2.21 -42.14
C HIS A 43 1.95 0.77 -41.68
N PHE A 44 0.81 0.65 -41.01
CA PHE A 44 0.00 -0.55 -40.93
C PHE A 44 -0.29 -1.08 -42.33
N LEU A 45 -0.15 -2.40 -42.55
CA LEU A 45 -0.85 -3.07 -43.63
C LEU A 45 -1.24 -4.50 -43.22
N CYS A 46 -2.56 -4.69 -43.09
CA CYS A 46 -3.22 -5.98 -43.04
C CYS A 46 -2.86 -6.82 -44.27
N ILE A 47 -2.43 -8.06 -44.05
CA ILE A 47 -2.54 -9.11 -45.07
C ILE A 47 -3.16 -10.33 -44.41
N ALA A 48 -4.44 -10.54 -44.71
CA ALA A 48 -5.10 -11.83 -44.56
C ALA A 48 -4.52 -12.78 -45.62
N VAL A 49 -3.86 -13.86 -45.19
CA VAL A 49 -3.54 -15.00 -46.04
C VAL A 49 -4.34 -16.20 -45.56
N LEU A 50 -5.36 -16.55 -46.35
CA LEU A 50 -5.94 -17.89 -46.33
C LEU A 50 -4.85 -18.91 -46.67
N SER A 51 -4.60 -19.86 -45.76
CA SER A 51 -3.90 -21.10 -46.12
C SER A 51 -4.67 -22.30 -45.56
N LEU A 52 -5.11 -23.16 -46.48
CA LEU A 52 -5.62 -24.49 -46.17
C LEU A 52 -4.44 -25.47 -46.12
N ALA A 53 -4.25 -26.02 -44.92
CA ALA A 53 -3.74 -27.34 -44.56
C ALA A 53 -2.44 -27.88 -45.21
N SER A 54 -1.39 -27.98 -44.38
CA SER A 54 -0.59 -29.21 -44.26
C SER A 54 0.30 -29.19 -43.01
N GLY A 55 -0.07 -29.99 -42.02
CA GLY A 55 0.80 -30.65 -41.03
C GLY A 55 1.98 -29.88 -40.47
N CYS A 56 1.73 -28.88 -39.60
CA CYS A 56 2.68 -28.61 -38.53
C CYS A 56 2.40 -29.64 -37.44
N SER A 57 3.37 -30.49 -37.11
CA SER A 57 3.26 -31.43 -35.99
C SER A 57 2.90 -30.62 -34.73
N ARG A 58 1.70 -30.90 -34.20
CA ARG A 58 1.17 -30.24 -33.00
C ARG A 58 2.17 -30.40 -31.86
N PRO A 59 2.40 -29.38 -31.03
CA PRO A 59 3.15 -29.59 -29.79
C PRO A 59 2.45 -30.69 -29.00
N GLU A 60 3.20 -31.73 -28.61
CA GLU A 60 2.67 -32.79 -27.76
C GLU A 60 2.11 -32.17 -26.46
N GLY A 61 0.95 -32.63 -26.00
CA GLY A 61 0.37 -32.22 -24.73
C GLY A 61 -0.48 -30.93 -24.71
N VAL A 62 -1.04 -30.47 -25.85
CA VAL A 62 -2.01 -29.34 -25.86
C VAL A 62 -3.40 -29.80 -26.33
N VAL A 63 -4.42 -29.49 -25.54
CA VAL A 63 -5.85 -29.68 -25.88
C VAL A 63 -6.44 -28.34 -26.32
N ILE A 64 -7.22 -28.31 -27.40
CA ILE A 64 -7.89 -27.09 -27.88
C ILE A 64 -9.39 -27.22 -27.63
N LEU A 65 -9.98 -26.26 -26.93
CA LEU A 65 -11.41 -26.14 -26.70
C LEU A 65 -12.00 -25.05 -27.58
N GLY A 66 -12.77 -25.48 -28.58
CA GLY A 66 -13.56 -24.59 -29.45
C GLY A 66 -14.87 -24.11 -28.81
N GLU A 67 -15.39 -24.90 -27.87
CA GLU A 67 -16.65 -24.70 -27.16
C GLU A 67 -16.48 -25.16 -25.70
N PRO A 68 -17.32 -24.70 -24.76
CA PRO A 68 -17.31 -25.17 -23.38
C PRO A 68 -17.38 -26.71 -23.24
N GLU A 69 -16.53 -27.27 -22.40
CA GLU A 69 -16.52 -28.71 -22.12
C GLU A 69 -17.23 -29.03 -20.80
N ARG A 70 -18.28 -29.86 -20.87
CA ARG A 70 -19.00 -30.34 -19.68
C ARG A 70 -18.32 -31.55 -19.05
N ILE A 71 -18.02 -31.45 -17.76
CA ILE A 71 -17.42 -32.48 -16.93
C ILE A 71 -18.51 -33.10 -16.04
N SER A 72 -19.07 -34.21 -16.49
CA SER A 72 -20.20 -34.89 -15.84
C SER A 72 -19.80 -36.05 -14.91
N ALA A 73 -18.52 -36.40 -14.86
CA ALA A 73 -17.94 -37.43 -14.02
C ALA A 73 -16.49 -37.06 -13.69
N ASN A 74 -15.88 -37.78 -12.74
CA ASN A 74 -14.47 -37.59 -12.37
C ASN A 74 -13.57 -37.55 -13.61
N ARG A 75 -12.69 -36.55 -13.65
CA ARG A 75 -11.79 -36.34 -14.78
C ARG A 75 -10.40 -35.95 -14.31
N THR A 76 -9.42 -36.61 -14.90
CA THR A 76 -8.01 -36.28 -14.73
C THR A 76 -7.40 -36.03 -16.10
N PHE A 77 -6.75 -34.88 -16.27
CA PHE A 77 -6.03 -34.53 -17.49
C PHE A 77 -4.58 -34.98 -17.37
N ASN A 78 -4.27 -36.20 -17.84
CA ASN A 78 -2.91 -36.75 -17.80
C ASN A 78 -2.10 -36.30 -19.02
N ASP A 79 -0.80 -36.09 -18.82
CA ASP A 79 0.19 -35.86 -19.88
C ASP A 79 -0.12 -34.69 -20.82
N ILE A 80 -0.84 -33.68 -20.32
CA ILE A 80 -1.06 -32.42 -21.04
C ILE A 80 -0.40 -31.26 -20.30
N ALA A 81 0.23 -30.38 -21.06
CA ALA A 81 0.80 -29.13 -20.59
C ALA A 81 -0.25 -28.00 -20.56
N ALA A 82 -1.19 -27.98 -21.51
CA ALA A 82 -2.16 -26.88 -21.62
C ALA A 82 -3.51 -27.29 -22.23
N ILE A 83 -4.53 -26.50 -21.88
CA ILE A 83 -5.87 -26.47 -22.47
C ILE A 83 -6.08 -25.05 -23.00
N ASP A 84 -6.02 -24.90 -24.33
CA ASP A 84 -6.16 -23.63 -25.03
C ASP A 84 -7.62 -23.41 -25.44
N VAL A 85 -8.22 -22.31 -24.98
CA VAL A 85 -9.62 -21.94 -25.21
C VAL A 85 -9.69 -20.91 -26.33
N THR A 86 -10.31 -21.23 -27.46
CA THR A 86 -10.32 -20.31 -28.61
C THR A 86 -11.32 -19.16 -28.45
N LEU A 87 -12.36 -19.35 -27.64
CA LEU A 87 -13.36 -18.32 -27.37
C LEU A 87 -13.75 -18.34 -25.88
N PRO A 88 -13.08 -17.54 -25.03
CA PRO A 88 -13.49 -17.37 -23.64
C PRO A 88 -14.89 -16.75 -23.54
N THR A 89 -15.79 -17.39 -22.79
CA THR A 89 -17.15 -16.90 -22.53
C THR A 89 -17.49 -16.98 -21.04
N ASP A 90 -18.57 -16.32 -20.62
CA ASP A 90 -19.04 -16.36 -19.22
C ASP A 90 -19.68 -17.70 -18.81
N ASP A 91 -19.91 -18.61 -19.76
CA ASP A 91 -20.38 -19.96 -19.46
C ASP A 91 -19.29 -20.84 -18.84
N GLY A 92 -18.01 -20.50 -19.09
CA GLY A 92 -16.85 -21.26 -18.64
C GLY A 92 -16.24 -22.14 -19.72
N ALA A 93 -14.92 -22.32 -19.70
CA ALA A 93 -14.24 -23.27 -20.57
C ALA A 93 -14.46 -24.72 -20.13
N LEU A 94 -14.35 -24.98 -18.82
CA LEU A 94 -14.66 -26.27 -18.20
C LEU A 94 -15.86 -26.10 -17.24
N ILE A 95 -16.91 -26.88 -17.44
CA ILE A 95 -18.16 -26.76 -16.67
C ILE A 95 -18.42 -28.04 -15.87
N VAL A 96 -18.49 -27.94 -14.55
CA VAL A 96 -18.91 -29.02 -13.66
C VAL A 96 -20.35 -28.75 -13.18
N ASP A 97 -21.28 -29.62 -13.56
CA ASP A 97 -22.72 -29.50 -13.25
C ASP A 97 -23.32 -30.75 -12.59
N ARG A 98 -22.45 -31.63 -12.08
CA ARG A 98 -22.84 -32.87 -11.39
C ARG A 98 -22.18 -32.98 -10.02
N ASP A 99 -22.93 -33.53 -9.07
CA ASP A 99 -22.47 -33.78 -7.71
C ASP A 99 -21.32 -34.81 -7.68
N ASN A 100 -20.46 -34.70 -6.67
CA ASN A 100 -19.38 -35.65 -6.35
C ASN A 100 -18.38 -35.85 -7.51
N VAL A 101 -18.11 -34.76 -8.25
CA VAL A 101 -17.12 -34.77 -9.34
C VAL A 101 -15.78 -34.23 -8.84
N THR A 102 -14.72 -34.95 -9.14
CA THR A 102 -13.33 -34.49 -9.00
C THR A 102 -12.75 -34.14 -10.37
N LEU A 103 -12.24 -32.92 -10.50
CA LEU A 103 -11.52 -32.42 -11.67
C LEU A 103 -10.06 -32.14 -11.29
N ASP A 104 -9.13 -32.93 -11.80
CA ASP A 104 -7.69 -32.80 -11.56
C ASP A 104 -6.96 -32.48 -12.87
N LEU A 105 -6.34 -31.31 -12.95
CA LEU A 105 -5.62 -30.86 -14.15
C LEU A 105 -4.14 -31.28 -14.16
N LYS A 106 -3.62 -31.91 -13.11
CA LYS A 106 -2.23 -32.40 -13.01
C LYS A 106 -1.15 -31.35 -13.36
N GLY A 107 -1.43 -30.08 -13.08
CA GLY A 107 -0.56 -28.94 -13.36
C GLY A 107 -0.76 -28.30 -14.73
N ALA A 108 -1.73 -28.77 -15.53
CA ALA A 108 -2.01 -28.20 -16.84
C ALA A 108 -2.49 -26.75 -16.75
N HIS A 109 -2.09 -25.97 -17.76
CA HIS A 109 -2.46 -24.56 -17.90
C HIS A 109 -3.77 -24.44 -18.69
N LEU A 110 -4.86 -24.01 -18.05
CA LEU A 110 -6.08 -23.59 -18.72
C LEU A 110 -5.98 -22.10 -19.06
N ARG A 111 -6.05 -21.75 -20.34
CA ARG A 111 -5.81 -20.38 -20.83
C ARG A 111 -6.50 -20.09 -22.16
N PRO A 112 -6.66 -18.82 -22.55
CA PRO A 112 -7.01 -18.46 -23.92
C PRO A 112 -5.96 -18.96 -24.93
N ALA A 113 -6.39 -19.39 -26.11
CA ALA A 113 -5.49 -19.72 -27.22
C ALA A 113 -4.71 -18.48 -27.70
N GLU A 114 -5.35 -17.32 -27.65
CA GLU A 114 -4.75 -16.01 -27.88
C GLU A 114 -5.07 -15.09 -26.70
N PHE A 115 -4.03 -14.52 -26.08
CA PHE A 115 -4.22 -13.54 -25.01
C PHE A 115 -4.59 -12.19 -25.60
N ALA A 116 -5.50 -11.48 -24.93
CA ALA A 116 -5.71 -10.07 -25.22
C ALA A 116 -4.42 -9.27 -24.95
N ALA A 117 -4.28 -8.10 -25.59
CA ALA A 117 -3.07 -7.30 -25.51
C ALA A 117 -2.80 -6.81 -24.08
N THR A 118 -3.85 -6.53 -23.32
CA THR A 118 -3.76 -6.03 -21.94
C THR A 118 -4.71 -6.76 -20.99
N PRO A 119 -4.38 -6.86 -19.69
CA PRO A 119 -5.19 -7.60 -18.70
C PRO A 119 -6.62 -7.10 -18.50
N ASP A 120 -6.86 -5.80 -18.69
CA ASP A 120 -8.19 -5.19 -18.59
C ASP A 120 -9.13 -5.55 -19.76
N GLN A 121 -8.61 -6.26 -20.77
CA GLN A 121 -9.37 -6.82 -21.88
C GLN A 121 -9.71 -8.31 -21.70
N TYR A 122 -9.22 -8.96 -20.64
CA TYR A 122 -9.54 -10.35 -20.37
C TYR A 122 -11.03 -10.53 -20.07
N THR A 123 -11.63 -11.53 -20.72
CA THR A 123 -13.07 -11.83 -20.66
C THR A 123 -13.29 -13.29 -20.25
N GLY A 124 -14.55 -13.66 -20.01
CA GLY A 124 -14.97 -15.04 -19.79
C GLY A 124 -14.45 -15.69 -18.50
N ARG A 125 -14.73 -16.99 -18.39
CA ARG A 125 -14.44 -17.79 -17.19
C ARG A 125 -13.65 -19.05 -17.54
N GLY A 126 -12.70 -19.40 -16.68
CA GLY A 126 -11.90 -20.63 -16.83
C GLY A 126 -12.71 -21.87 -16.44
N ILE A 127 -12.83 -22.14 -15.14
CA ILE A 127 -13.59 -23.27 -14.59
C ILE A 127 -14.88 -22.75 -13.95
N VAL A 128 -16.00 -23.36 -14.30
CA VAL A 128 -17.32 -23.04 -13.74
C VAL A 128 -17.90 -24.25 -13.03
N VAL A 129 -18.34 -24.09 -11.79
CA VAL A 129 -19.14 -25.09 -11.05
C VAL A 129 -20.53 -24.54 -10.83
N ARG A 130 -21.58 -25.22 -11.28
CA ARG A 130 -22.96 -24.69 -11.19
C ARG A 130 -23.93 -25.74 -10.68
N GLY A 131 -24.54 -25.46 -9.52
CA GLY A 131 -25.61 -26.29 -8.96
C GLY A 131 -25.19 -27.72 -8.62
N ALA A 132 -23.93 -27.90 -8.22
CA ALA A 132 -23.31 -29.20 -8.00
C ALA A 132 -22.63 -29.27 -6.63
N LYS A 133 -22.88 -30.35 -5.87
CA LYS A 133 -22.39 -30.53 -4.50
C LYS A 133 -21.13 -31.38 -4.45
N ASN A 134 -20.29 -31.17 -3.43
CA ASN A 134 -19.10 -31.98 -3.17
C ASN A 134 -18.17 -32.10 -4.40
N VAL A 135 -18.05 -31.01 -5.16
CA VAL A 135 -17.13 -30.93 -6.28
C VAL A 135 -15.73 -30.68 -5.74
N THR A 136 -14.71 -31.24 -6.39
CA THR A 136 -13.31 -30.97 -6.04
C THR A 136 -12.50 -30.58 -7.26
N LEU A 137 -11.77 -29.46 -7.17
CA LEU A 137 -10.88 -28.93 -8.20
C LEU A 137 -9.43 -29.01 -7.71
N TYR A 138 -8.54 -29.62 -8.51
CA TYR A 138 -7.15 -29.91 -8.14
C TYR A 138 -6.14 -29.52 -9.21
N ASN A 139 -4.94 -29.10 -8.74
CA ASN A 139 -3.70 -29.04 -9.51
C ASN A 139 -3.86 -28.36 -10.88
N ALA A 140 -4.26 -27.10 -10.91
CA ALA A 140 -4.48 -26.35 -12.14
C ALA A 140 -3.70 -25.04 -12.12
N VAL A 141 -3.35 -24.54 -13.30
CA VAL A 141 -3.00 -23.14 -13.52
C VAL A 141 -4.07 -22.53 -14.41
N VAL A 142 -4.80 -21.52 -13.93
CA VAL A 142 -5.91 -20.90 -14.69
C VAL A 142 -5.64 -19.40 -14.84
N LEU A 143 -5.38 -18.95 -16.07
CA LEU A 143 -4.90 -17.58 -16.35
C LEU A 143 -5.52 -16.98 -17.62
N GLY A 144 -5.51 -15.65 -17.72
CA GLY A 144 -6.01 -14.94 -18.90
C GLY A 144 -7.54 -14.77 -18.98
N PHE A 145 -8.26 -14.98 -17.87
CA PHE A 145 -9.72 -14.85 -17.81
C PHE A 145 -10.16 -13.65 -16.98
N LYS A 146 -11.41 -13.22 -17.17
CA LYS A 146 -12.07 -12.25 -16.26
C LYS A 146 -12.26 -12.84 -14.87
N VAL A 147 -12.67 -14.11 -14.81
CA VAL A 147 -12.74 -14.89 -13.58
C VAL A 147 -12.12 -16.27 -13.82
N ALA A 148 -11.08 -16.64 -13.09
CA ALA A 148 -10.43 -17.94 -13.30
C ALA A 148 -11.32 -19.10 -12.85
N ILE A 149 -11.85 -19.05 -11.63
CA ILE A 149 -12.79 -20.04 -11.10
C ILE A 149 -14.06 -19.33 -10.61
N HIS A 150 -15.21 -19.74 -11.12
CA HIS A 150 -16.51 -19.26 -10.67
C HIS A 150 -17.34 -20.46 -10.20
N ALA A 151 -17.83 -20.43 -8.97
CA ALA A 151 -18.78 -21.43 -8.50
C ALA A 151 -20.06 -20.79 -7.97
N GLU A 152 -21.19 -21.37 -8.32
CA GLU A 152 -22.50 -20.93 -7.85
C GLU A 152 -23.35 -22.11 -7.38
N ASN A 153 -23.92 -21.99 -6.18
CA ASN A 153 -24.76 -23.02 -5.54
C ASN A 153 -24.05 -24.38 -5.45
N ALA A 154 -22.80 -24.36 -4.97
CA ALA A 154 -21.93 -25.53 -4.91
C ALA A 154 -21.47 -25.84 -3.46
N PRO A 155 -22.36 -26.33 -2.58
CA PRO A 155 -22.00 -26.62 -1.21
C PRO A 155 -21.00 -27.79 -1.13
N GLY A 156 -20.07 -27.71 -0.18
CA GLY A 156 -18.99 -28.69 0.00
C GLY A 156 -17.92 -28.67 -1.10
N LEU A 157 -17.83 -27.59 -1.90
CA LEU A 157 -16.80 -27.41 -2.92
C LEU A 157 -15.40 -27.40 -2.29
N THR A 158 -14.46 -28.12 -2.87
CA THR A 158 -13.03 -28.06 -2.49
C THR A 158 -12.20 -27.56 -3.67
N ILE A 159 -11.37 -26.54 -3.43
CA ILE A 159 -10.40 -25.98 -4.40
C ILE A 159 -9.03 -26.08 -3.74
N GLU A 160 -8.13 -26.86 -4.33
CA GLU A 160 -6.84 -27.15 -3.70
C GLU A 160 -5.69 -27.22 -4.70
N ASN A 161 -4.55 -26.62 -4.31
CA ASN A 161 -3.31 -26.58 -5.11
C ASN A 161 -3.52 -25.98 -6.52
N ILE A 162 -4.22 -24.84 -6.60
CA ILE A 162 -4.47 -24.13 -7.86
C ILE A 162 -3.79 -22.77 -7.88
N ASP A 163 -3.15 -22.43 -9.00
CA ASP A 163 -2.65 -21.09 -9.30
C ASP A 163 -3.63 -20.35 -10.23
N VAL A 164 -4.15 -19.21 -9.78
CA VAL A 164 -5.04 -18.31 -10.53
C VAL A 164 -4.38 -16.94 -10.78
N SER A 165 -3.06 -16.91 -10.92
CA SER A 165 -2.30 -15.69 -11.24
C SER A 165 -2.49 -15.26 -12.70
N GLY A 166 -2.31 -13.95 -12.96
CA GLY A 166 -2.33 -13.42 -14.33
C GLY A 166 -3.72 -13.36 -14.97
N ASN A 167 -4.76 -13.16 -14.17
CA ASN A 167 -6.12 -12.91 -14.63
C ASN A 167 -6.41 -11.40 -14.70
N TYR A 168 -7.65 -11.06 -15.04
CA TYR A 168 -8.08 -9.67 -15.22
C TYR A 168 -7.65 -8.76 -14.06
N ARG A 169 -7.24 -7.55 -14.42
CA ARG A 169 -7.14 -6.39 -13.53
C ARG A 169 -7.33 -5.11 -14.32
N GLN A 170 -7.89 -4.11 -13.66
CA GLN A 170 -8.16 -2.81 -14.23
C GLN A 170 -6.84 -2.06 -14.47
N HIS A 171 -6.75 -1.33 -15.59
CA HIS A 171 -5.69 -0.37 -15.81
C HIS A 171 -5.85 0.83 -14.87
N LEU A 172 -4.82 1.14 -14.09
CA LEU A 172 -4.77 2.27 -13.18
C LEU A 172 -4.45 3.55 -13.94
N LYS A 173 -5.18 4.63 -13.63
CA LYS A 173 -4.90 5.96 -14.21
C LYS A 173 -3.97 6.78 -13.32
N SER A 174 -3.87 6.43 -12.04
CA SER A 174 -2.94 7.02 -11.08
C SER A 174 -1.50 6.77 -11.53
N THR A 175 -0.65 7.77 -11.34
CA THR A 175 0.79 7.69 -11.63
C THR A 175 1.58 7.81 -10.35
N THR A 176 2.91 7.68 -10.43
CA THR A 176 3.76 7.90 -9.25
C THR A 176 3.74 9.35 -8.76
N GLN A 177 3.27 10.31 -9.57
CA GLN A 177 3.20 11.73 -9.22
C GLN A 177 1.78 12.20 -8.87
N ARG A 178 0.73 11.48 -9.27
CA ARG A 178 -0.64 11.98 -9.12
C ARG A 178 -1.66 10.86 -8.94
N GLU A 179 -2.59 11.07 -8.01
CA GLU A 179 -3.77 10.25 -7.84
C GLU A 179 -4.85 10.53 -8.91
N GLN A 180 -5.54 9.48 -9.34
CA GLN A 180 -6.79 9.57 -10.09
C GLN A 180 -7.93 8.91 -9.30
N LEU A 181 -8.96 9.70 -8.97
CA LEU A 181 -10.09 9.24 -8.17
C LEU A 181 -10.94 8.15 -8.86
N ASP A 182 -10.87 8.06 -10.19
CA ASP A 182 -11.52 7.01 -10.98
C ASP A 182 -11.00 5.59 -10.68
N ASP A 183 -9.83 5.47 -10.05
CA ASP A 183 -9.25 4.17 -9.69
C ASP A 183 -9.89 3.56 -8.44
N TRP A 184 -10.76 4.31 -7.75
CA TRP A 184 -11.43 3.85 -6.55
C TRP A 184 -12.30 2.61 -6.82
N ILE A 185 -12.18 1.59 -5.97
CA ILE A 185 -13.06 0.41 -5.99
C ILE A 185 -14.08 0.47 -4.88
N TYR A 186 -15.30 0.00 -5.14
CA TYR A 186 -16.40 0.14 -4.19
C TYR A 186 -16.92 -1.24 -3.80
N GLY A 187 -16.65 -1.63 -2.55
CA GLY A 187 -17.10 -2.90 -1.95
C GLY A 187 -18.51 -2.84 -1.35
N HIS A 188 -19.10 -1.66 -1.23
CA HIS A 188 -20.33 -1.39 -0.45
C HIS A 188 -21.62 -2.02 -1.01
N GLU A 189 -21.62 -2.51 -2.25
CA GLU A 189 -22.75 -3.17 -2.89
C GLU A 189 -22.30 -4.45 -3.60
N ASN A 190 -23.02 -5.55 -3.38
CA ASN A 190 -22.84 -6.81 -4.11
C ASN A 190 -24.13 -7.69 -4.22
N ASP A 191 -25.32 -7.11 -4.02
CA ASP A 191 -26.58 -7.87 -4.09
C ASP A 191 -26.94 -8.32 -5.53
N LYS A 192 -26.35 -7.69 -6.56
CA LYS A 192 -26.51 -7.99 -7.99
C LYS A 192 -25.19 -8.47 -8.62
N ASP A 193 -24.30 -9.04 -7.82
CA ASP A 193 -22.96 -9.51 -8.24
C ASP A 193 -22.07 -8.38 -8.80
N GLU A 194 -22.27 -7.16 -8.29
CA GLU A 194 -21.54 -5.95 -8.63
C GLU A 194 -20.02 -6.16 -8.66
N TRP A 195 -19.46 -6.99 -7.77
CA TRP A 195 -18.02 -7.27 -7.69
C TRP A 195 -17.47 -8.01 -8.91
N LEU A 196 -18.29 -8.73 -9.68
CA LEU A 196 -17.83 -9.41 -10.91
C LEU A 196 -17.29 -8.43 -11.96
N ARG A 197 -17.70 -7.14 -11.91
CA ARG A 197 -17.15 -6.09 -12.77
C ARG A 197 -15.64 -5.93 -12.58
N TYR A 198 -15.13 -6.23 -11.40
CA TYR A 198 -13.71 -6.15 -11.07
C TYR A 198 -12.95 -7.42 -11.44
N GLY A 199 -13.63 -8.56 -11.64
CA GLY A 199 -12.96 -9.84 -11.87
C GLY A 199 -12.42 -10.46 -10.57
N ALA A 200 -11.99 -11.72 -10.65
CA ALA A 200 -11.48 -12.47 -9.50
C ALA A 200 -10.65 -13.70 -9.94
N GLY A 201 -9.70 -14.13 -9.10
CA GLY A 201 -9.10 -15.45 -9.22
C GLY A 201 -10.13 -16.55 -8.92
N ILE A 202 -10.77 -16.46 -7.75
CA ILE A 202 -11.80 -17.40 -7.29
C ILE A 202 -13.03 -16.60 -6.83
N TYR A 203 -14.19 -16.82 -7.44
CA TYR A 203 -15.47 -16.21 -7.06
C TYR A 203 -16.49 -17.29 -6.70
N LEU A 204 -16.91 -17.34 -5.44
CA LEU A 204 -17.87 -18.32 -4.93
C LEU A 204 -19.15 -17.63 -4.48
N LYS A 205 -20.30 -18.12 -4.95
CA LYS A 205 -21.62 -17.65 -4.55
C LYS A 205 -22.49 -18.80 -4.05
N ASN A 206 -23.03 -18.69 -2.84
CA ASN A 206 -23.87 -19.74 -2.23
C ASN A 206 -23.16 -21.11 -2.13
N CYS A 207 -21.87 -21.10 -1.78
CA CYS A 207 -21.04 -22.32 -1.66
C CYS A 207 -20.74 -22.62 -0.19
N ASP A 208 -21.77 -22.94 0.59
CA ASP A 208 -21.62 -23.25 2.01
C ASP A 208 -20.66 -24.43 2.24
N GLY A 209 -19.82 -24.33 3.27
CA GLY A 209 -18.84 -25.35 3.62
C GLY A 209 -17.70 -25.52 2.61
N ALA A 210 -17.47 -24.54 1.74
CA ALA A 210 -16.37 -24.60 0.77
C ALA A 210 -14.99 -24.62 1.45
N VAL A 211 -14.04 -25.35 0.87
CA VAL A 211 -12.65 -25.42 1.31
C VAL A 211 -11.74 -24.89 0.21
N ILE A 212 -10.93 -23.88 0.52
CA ILE A 212 -9.94 -23.29 -0.40
C ILE A 212 -8.57 -23.39 0.28
N LYS A 213 -7.68 -24.21 -0.29
CA LYS A 213 -6.41 -24.56 0.35
C LYS A 213 -5.23 -24.55 -0.61
N ASN A 214 -4.08 -24.03 -0.15
CA ASN A 214 -2.82 -24.06 -0.90
C ASN A 214 -2.93 -23.45 -2.32
N CYS A 215 -3.83 -22.48 -2.50
CA CYS A 215 -3.98 -21.77 -3.77
C CYS A 215 -3.10 -20.52 -3.81
N ARG A 216 -2.82 -20.04 -5.03
CA ARG A 216 -2.01 -18.85 -5.28
C ARG A 216 -2.70 -17.92 -6.27
N ALA A 217 -2.61 -16.61 -6.05
CA ALA A 217 -2.95 -15.59 -7.04
C ALA A 217 -1.97 -14.42 -6.93
N ARG A 218 -1.54 -13.89 -8.09
CA ARG A 218 -0.77 -12.66 -8.26
C ARG A 218 -1.17 -11.96 -9.55
N ASN A 219 -0.84 -10.68 -9.68
CA ASN A 219 -1.04 -9.93 -10.92
C ASN A 219 -2.51 -10.00 -11.40
N GLY A 220 -3.46 -9.82 -10.49
CA GLY A 220 -4.89 -9.83 -10.78
C GLY A 220 -5.65 -8.81 -9.93
N GLN A 221 -6.94 -8.64 -10.17
CA GLN A 221 -7.76 -7.69 -9.42
C GLN A 221 -8.04 -8.17 -8.00
N ASN A 222 -8.77 -9.29 -7.87
CA ASN A 222 -9.18 -9.84 -6.58
C ASN A 222 -8.77 -11.32 -6.47
N GLY A 223 -8.33 -11.76 -5.30
CA GLY A 223 -7.91 -13.15 -5.06
C GLY A 223 -9.12 -14.07 -4.89
N ILE A 224 -9.73 -14.03 -3.71
CA ILE A 224 -10.90 -14.85 -3.35
C ILE A 224 -12.09 -13.94 -3.03
N CYS A 225 -13.24 -14.18 -3.63
CA CYS A 225 -14.51 -13.55 -3.28
C CYS A 225 -15.50 -14.62 -2.78
N LEU A 226 -16.01 -14.45 -1.56
CA LEU A 226 -17.03 -15.28 -0.93
C LEU A 226 -18.32 -14.48 -0.81
N VAL A 227 -19.37 -14.92 -1.50
CA VAL A 227 -20.65 -14.20 -1.58
C VAL A 227 -21.75 -15.13 -1.08
N ASN A 228 -22.29 -14.82 0.09
CA ASN A 228 -23.26 -15.67 0.78
C ASN A 228 -22.75 -17.12 0.94
N CYS A 229 -21.50 -17.28 1.36
CA CYS A 229 -20.87 -18.57 1.64
C CYS A 229 -20.63 -18.69 3.13
N ASN A 230 -21.36 -19.57 3.80
CA ASN A 230 -21.18 -19.81 5.23
C ASN A 230 -20.30 -21.01 5.50
N ASP A 231 -19.69 -21.05 6.68
CA ASP A 231 -18.92 -22.20 7.17
C ASP A 231 -17.73 -22.57 6.25
N ALA A 232 -17.26 -21.63 5.42
CA ALA A 232 -16.14 -21.83 4.50
C ALA A 232 -14.79 -21.86 5.25
N THR A 233 -13.84 -22.64 4.74
CA THR A 233 -12.46 -22.73 5.25
C THR A 233 -11.47 -22.28 4.19
N VAL A 234 -10.74 -21.20 4.46
CA VAL A 234 -9.71 -20.60 3.62
C VAL A 234 -8.37 -20.72 4.34
N VAL A 235 -7.49 -21.60 3.89
CA VAL A 235 -6.27 -21.95 4.62
C VAL A 235 -5.03 -22.07 3.74
N ASP A 236 -3.90 -21.55 4.23
CA ASP A 236 -2.58 -21.68 3.61
C ASP A 236 -2.50 -21.19 2.15
N ASN A 237 -3.30 -20.19 1.78
CA ASN A 237 -3.29 -19.57 0.45
C ASN A 237 -2.32 -18.37 0.38
N ASP A 238 -1.83 -18.07 -0.81
CA ASP A 238 -1.05 -16.85 -1.13
C ASP A 238 -1.75 -16.03 -2.22
N MET A 239 -2.56 -15.06 -1.80
CA MET A 239 -3.25 -14.10 -2.66
C MET A 239 -2.64 -12.70 -2.50
N SER A 240 -1.30 -12.64 -2.51
CA SER A 240 -0.53 -11.39 -2.38
C SER A 240 -0.38 -10.67 -3.72
N PHE A 241 -0.09 -9.36 -3.69
CA PHE A 241 0.09 -8.52 -4.88
C PHE A 241 -1.14 -8.46 -5.78
N MET A 242 -2.29 -8.21 -5.16
CA MET A 242 -3.56 -7.98 -5.86
C MET A 242 -3.83 -6.47 -5.95
N SER A 243 -4.35 -6.01 -7.08
CA SER A 243 -4.70 -4.59 -7.27
C SER A 243 -5.91 -4.17 -6.41
N GLY A 244 -6.82 -5.11 -6.12
CA GLY A 244 -7.99 -4.91 -5.27
C GLY A 244 -7.87 -5.65 -3.94
N TRP A 245 -8.61 -6.76 -3.82
CA TRP A 245 -8.77 -7.49 -2.56
C TRP A 245 -8.06 -8.84 -2.56
N GLY A 246 -7.32 -9.17 -1.50
CA GLY A 246 -6.77 -10.51 -1.32
C GLY A 246 -7.87 -11.55 -1.05
N LEU A 247 -8.73 -11.24 -0.08
CA LEU A 247 -9.95 -11.96 0.26
C LEU A 247 -11.09 -10.95 0.45
N ALA A 248 -12.28 -11.26 -0.07
CA ALA A 248 -13.48 -10.45 0.14
C ALA A 248 -14.67 -11.31 0.53
N LEU A 249 -15.38 -10.92 1.59
CA LEU A 249 -16.59 -11.55 2.10
C LEU A 249 -17.77 -10.60 1.96
N TRP A 250 -18.87 -11.12 1.41
CA TRP A 250 -20.19 -10.51 1.39
C TRP A 250 -21.19 -11.47 2.03
N ARG A 251 -21.92 -11.06 3.08
CA ARG A 251 -22.96 -11.87 3.75
C ARG A 251 -22.52 -13.30 4.07
N SER A 252 -21.26 -13.47 4.46
CA SER A 252 -20.61 -14.77 4.67
C SER A 252 -20.20 -14.91 6.13
N SER A 253 -20.69 -15.95 6.80
CA SER A 253 -20.57 -16.10 8.26
C SER A 253 -20.05 -17.47 8.67
N ARG A 254 -19.50 -17.55 9.89
CA ARG A 254 -18.89 -18.78 10.45
C ARG A 254 -17.72 -19.35 9.65
N CYS A 255 -17.09 -18.52 8.83
CA CYS A 255 -15.92 -18.89 8.03
C CYS A 255 -14.65 -18.91 8.88
N LYS A 256 -13.67 -19.71 8.45
CA LYS A 256 -12.34 -19.81 9.04
C LYS A 256 -11.30 -19.40 8.00
N VAL A 257 -10.54 -18.36 8.29
CA VAL A 257 -9.48 -17.81 7.44
C VAL A 257 -8.17 -17.88 8.20
N ILE A 258 -7.36 -18.90 7.93
CA ILE A 258 -6.23 -19.27 8.77
C ILE A 258 -4.94 -19.40 7.96
N GLY A 259 -3.86 -18.73 8.39
CA GLY A 259 -2.53 -18.98 7.84
C GLY A 259 -2.32 -18.53 6.39
N ASN A 260 -3.11 -17.57 5.90
CA ASN A 260 -3.01 -17.09 4.51
C ASN A 260 -2.12 -15.85 4.40
N ARG A 261 -1.66 -15.59 3.16
CA ARG A 261 -0.95 -14.37 2.77
C ARG A 261 -1.82 -13.54 1.84
N PHE A 262 -1.99 -12.28 2.19
CA PHE A 262 -2.66 -11.23 1.45
C PHE A 262 -1.77 -9.97 1.42
N ASP A 263 -0.45 -10.17 1.39
CA ASP A 263 0.54 -9.10 1.46
C ASP A 263 0.46 -8.25 0.17
N TYR A 264 0.63 -6.93 0.27
CA TYR A 264 0.61 -6.00 -0.87
C TYR A 264 -0.69 -6.06 -1.69
N CYS A 265 -1.85 -6.17 -1.05
CA CYS A 265 -3.13 -5.96 -1.75
C CYS A 265 -3.48 -4.47 -1.74
N VAL A 266 -3.09 -3.76 -2.80
CA VAL A 266 -3.08 -2.29 -2.86
C VAL A 266 -3.11 -1.75 -4.29
N ARG A 267 -3.77 -0.60 -4.50
CA ARG A 267 -3.68 0.21 -5.76
C ARG A 267 -3.49 1.72 -5.59
N GLY A 268 -3.95 2.33 -4.49
CA GLY A 268 -3.95 3.79 -4.32
C GLY A 268 -2.81 4.35 -3.49
N TYR A 269 -1.57 4.24 -3.95
CA TYR A 269 -0.40 4.71 -3.18
C TYR A 269 0.78 5.18 -4.02
N SER A 270 1.37 6.31 -3.61
CA SER A 270 2.72 6.72 -3.98
C SER A 270 3.40 7.37 -2.78
N HIS A 271 4.55 6.82 -2.38
CA HIS A 271 5.24 7.23 -1.16
C HIS A 271 5.59 8.72 -1.17
N GLY A 272 5.16 9.45 -0.14
CA GLY A 272 5.40 10.89 -0.02
C GLY A 272 4.53 11.78 -0.92
N VAL A 273 3.70 11.19 -1.80
CA VAL A 273 2.84 11.93 -2.74
C VAL A 273 1.37 11.79 -2.39
N TYR A 274 0.85 10.56 -2.36
CA TYR A 274 -0.53 10.28 -1.96
C TYR A 274 -0.66 8.90 -1.31
N ALA A 275 -1.58 8.76 -0.35
CA ALA A 275 -1.70 7.57 0.48
C ALA A 275 -3.16 7.24 0.79
N ARG A 276 -3.94 6.91 -0.23
CA ARG A 276 -5.40 6.73 -0.11
C ARG A 276 -5.84 5.29 0.04
N GLY A 277 -5.04 4.32 -0.42
CA GLY A 277 -5.43 2.90 -0.47
C GLY A 277 -6.51 2.61 -1.52
N GLN A 278 -7.49 3.51 -1.69
CA GLN A 278 -8.60 3.43 -2.65
C GLN A 278 -9.46 2.17 -2.44
N ASP A 279 -9.83 1.89 -1.18
CA ASP A 279 -10.63 0.74 -0.72
C ASP A 279 -10.09 -0.65 -1.15
N SER A 280 -8.79 -0.71 -1.47
CA SER A 280 -8.07 -1.98 -1.56
C SER A 280 -7.71 -2.49 -0.17
N THR A 281 -7.66 -3.81 0.00
CA THR A 281 -7.37 -4.41 1.30
C THR A 281 -6.89 -5.84 1.16
N GLY A 282 -6.11 -6.31 2.13
CA GLY A 282 -5.84 -7.73 2.25
C GLY A 282 -7.11 -8.56 2.49
N ILE A 283 -7.96 -8.12 3.42
CA ILE A 283 -9.18 -8.84 3.83
C ILE A 283 -10.36 -7.87 3.94
N LEU A 284 -11.31 -7.95 3.01
CA LEU A 284 -12.57 -7.21 3.01
C LEU A 284 -13.69 -8.04 3.67
N VAL A 285 -14.41 -7.46 4.65
CA VAL A 285 -15.49 -8.11 5.41
C VAL A 285 -16.72 -7.22 5.43
N TYR A 286 -17.55 -7.35 4.42
CA TYR A 286 -18.64 -6.42 4.15
C TYR A 286 -20.00 -7.07 4.30
N GLU A 287 -20.96 -6.30 4.81
CA GLU A 287 -22.39 -6.63 4.82
C GLU A 287 -22.73 -7.94 5.56
N GLN A 288 -23.17 -7.84 6.82
CA GLN A 288 -23.73 -8.97 7.57
C GLN A 288 -22.80 -10.21 7.72
N CYS A 289 -21.48 -10.00 7.81
CA CYS A 289 -20.49 -11.07 8.02
C CYS A 289 -20.20 -11.26 9.51
N SER A 290 -20.77 -12.31 10.13
CA SER A 290 -20.67 -12.54 11.56
C SER A 290 -20.05 -13.89 11.93
N ASP A 291 -19.55 -13.98 13.17
CA ASP A 291 -19.08 -15.23 13.77
C ASP A 291 -17.90 -15.88 13.01
N ASN A 292 -17.11 -15.09 12.27
CA ASN A 292 -15.95 -15.57 11.53
C ASN A 292 -14.66 -15.56 12.37
N ILE A 293 -13.68 -16.38 11.96
CA ILE A 293 -12.35 -16.45 12.57
C ILE A 293 -11.29 -16.11 11.52
N PHE A 294 -10.51 -15.07 11.77
CA PHE A 294 -9.35 -14.65 10.99
C PHE A 294 -8.10 -14.78 11.85
N ALA A 295 -7.32 -15.83 11.64
CA ALA A 295 -6.21 -16.15 12.53
C ALA A 295 -4.89 -16.41 11.80
N TYR A 296 -3.80 -15.89 12.34
CA TYR A 296 -2.45 -16.17 11.83
C TYR A 296 -2.22 -15.81 10.35
N ASN A 297 -2.93 -14.83 9.81
CA ASN A 297 -2.72 -14.36 8.44
C ASN A 297 -1.66 -13.25 8.39
N SER A 298 -1.05 -13.08 7.23
CA SER A 298 -0.23 -11.92 6.90
C SER A 298 -0.97 -11.11 5.84
N ALA A 299 -1.28 -9.84 6.11
CA ALA A 299 -1.83 -8.91 5.14
C ALA A 299 -1.15 -7.54 5.31
N THR A 300 0.16 -7.54 5.11
CA THR A 300 1.00 -6.34 5.26
C THR A 300 1.02 -5.52 3.99
N HIS A 301 1.35 -4.23 4.09
CA HIS A 301 1.55 -3.35 2.92
C HIS A 301 0.32 -3.23 1.99
N GLY A 302 -0.89 -3.49 2.50
CA GLY A 302 -2.14 -3.28 1.77
C GLY A 302 -2.66 -1.84 1.87
N GLY A 303 -3.80 -1.57 1.22
CA GLY A 303 -4.60 -0.37 1.51
C GLY A 303 -5.00 -0.35 2.99
N ASP A 304 -5.90 -1.26 3.35
CA ASP A 304 -6.06 -1.77 4.72
C ASP A 304 -5.53 -3.20 4.86
N GLY A 305 -5.15 -3.60 6.07
CA GLY A 305 -4.88 -5.01 6.36
C GLY A 305 -6.16 -5.84 6.47
N PHE A 306 -7.13 -5.31 7.20
CA PHE A 306 -8.46 -5.90 7.43
C PHE A 306 -9.52 -4.80 7.42
N PHE A 307 -10.47 -4.84 6.50
CA PHE A 307 -11.49 -3.81 6.33
C PHE A 307 -12.89 -4.39 6.52
N LEU A 308 -13.46 -4.11 7.69
CA LEU A 308 -14.80 -4.52 8.08
C LEU A 308 -15.76 -3.34 8.12
N TYR A 309 -16.84 -3.46 7.36
CA TYR A 309 -17.97 -2.53 7.35
C TYR A 309 -19.27 -3.30 7.57
N ALA A 310 -20.10 -2.85 8.52
CA ALA A 310 -21.34 -3.53 8.88
C ALA A 310 -22.38 -3.64 7.75
N GLY A 311 -22.25 -2.82 6.70
CA GLY A 311 -23.10 -2.87 5.54
C GLY A 311 -24.27 -1.89 5.54
N HIS A 312 -24.80 -1.60 4.36
CA HIS A 312 -25.93 -0.69 4.15
C HIS A 312 -27.23 -1.20 4.78
N GLU A 313 -27.41 -2.52 4.90
CA GLU A 313 -28.53 -3.09 5.64
C GLU A 313 -28.56 -2.59 7.09
N THR A 314 -27.39 -2.53 7.72
CA THR A 314 -27.24 -2.11 9.11
C THR A 314 -27.28 -0.59 9.23
N THR A 315 -26.47 0.10 8.44
CA THR A 315 -26.24 1.55 8.60
C THR A 315 -27.40 2.39 8.10
N GLN A 316 -27.98 2.03 6.95
CA GLN A 316 -28.95 2.87 6.24
C GLN A 316 -30.40 2.36 6.35
N ARG A 317 -30.62 1.05 6.39
CA ARG A 317 -31.97 0.46 6.26
C ARG A 317 -32.61 0.08 7.58
N THR A 318 -31.99 -0.81 8.34
CA THR A 318 -32.65 -1.48 9.48
C THR A 318 -32.15 -1.05 10.86
N GLY A 319 -30.90 -0.58 10.94
CA GLY A 319 -30.20 -0.39 12.21
C GLY A 319 -29.88 -1.71 12.92
N GLU A 320 -30.08 -2.88 12.29
CA GLU A 320 -29.89 -4.21 12.87
C GLU A 320 -28.87 -5.04 12.10
N GLY A 321 -28.36 -6.07 12.77
CA GLY A 321 -27.34 -6.94 12.21
C GLY A 321 -25.97 -6.26 12.20
N GLY A 322 -25.16 -6.58 11.20
CA GLY A 322 -23.82 -6.05 10.99
C GLY A 322 -22.75 -7.13 10.92
N CYS A 323 -21.50 -6.70 10.96
CA CYS A 323 -20.36 -7.59 10.94
C CYS A 323 -19.86 -7.82 12.37
N ASN A 324 -20.44 -8.80 13.05
CA ASN A 324 -20.40 -8.89 14.51
C ASN A 324 -19.81 -10.23 14.98
N ARG A 325 -19.28 -10.25 16.22
CA ARG A 325 -18.76 -11.48 16.85
C ARG A 325 -17.65 -12.19 16.07
N ASN A 326 -16.90 -11.44 15.26
CA ASN A 326 -15.74 -11.95 14.56
C ASN A 326 -14.52 -11.97 15.49
N ILE A 327 -13.64 -12.93 15.29
CA ILE A 327 -12.37 -13.06 16.00
C ILE A 327 -11.23 -12.80 15.02
N VAL A 328 -10.43 -11.78 15.30
CA VAL A 328 -9.25 -11.38 14.52
C VAL A 328 -8.03 -11.57 15.42
N TYR A 329 -7.33 -12.68 15.23
CA TYR A 329 -6.37 -13.20 16.19
C TYR A 329 -4.97 -13.43 15.60
N ARG A 330 -3.96 -12.78 16.15
CA ARG A 330 -2.54 -12.98 15.78
C ARG A 330 -2.26 -12.86 14.29
N ASN A 331 -2.81 -11.83 13.65
CA ASN A 331 -2.46 -11.49 12.27
C ASN A 331 -1.35 -10.42 12.25
N ASP A 332 -0.62 -10.34 11.13
CA ASP A 332 0.27 -9.21 10.83
C ASP A 332 -0.39 -8.32 9.77
N PHE A 333 -0.83 -7.14 10.18
CA PHE A 333 -1.42 -6.10 9.32
C PHE A 333 -0.56 -4.84 9.30
N SER A 334 0.74 -4.99 9.56
CA SER A 334 1.69 -3.87 9.57
C SER A 334 1.82 -3.23 8.18
N HIS A 335 2.23 -1.97 8.17
CA HIS A 335 2.50 -1.18 6.96
C HIS A 335 1.27 -0.94 6.07
N ALA A 336 0.05 -1.14 6.60
CA ALA A 336 -1.17 -0.73 5.91
C ALA A 336 -1.14 0.78 5.64
N ILE A 337 -1.55 1.18 4.45
CA ILE A 337 -1.54 2.58 4.02
C ILE A 337 -2.49 3.39 4.87
N ALA A 338 -3.74 2.93 4.98
CA ALA A 338 -4.73 3.47 5.87
C ALA A 338 -4.68 2.71 7.21
N ASN A 339 -5.48 1.67 7.38
CA ASN A 339 -5.75 1.05 8.67
C ASN A 339 -5.19 -0.37 8.72
N GLY A 340 -4.53 -0.72 9.83
CA GLY A 340 -4.22 -2.13 10.10
C GLY A 340 -5.50 -2.94 10.19
N ILE A 341 -6.45 -2.46 10.98
CA ILE A 341 -7.82 -2.96 11.08
C ILE A 341 -8.78 -1.77 10.99
N GLU A 342 -9.73 -1.83 10.07
CA GLU A 342 -10.94 -1.03 10.08
C GLU A 342 -12.14 -1.90 10.48
N ALA A 343 -12.95 -1.44 11.43
CA ALA A 343 -14.06 -2.21 11.99
C ALA A 343 -15.28 -1.35 12.37
N THR A 344 -15.80 -0.60 11.41
CA THR A 344 -16.84 0.40 11.65
C THR A 344 -18.25 -0.19 11.81
N PHE A 345 -19.07 0.48 12.63
CA PHE A 345 -20.49 0.14 12.89
C PHE A 345 -20.71 -1.30 13.40
N SER A 346 -19.74 -1.83 14.13
CA SER A 346 -19.64 -3.25 14.45
C SER A 346 -19.86 -3.55 15.94
N ASP A 347 -20.17 -4.80 16.28
CA ASP A 347 -20.54 -5.20 17.64
C ASP A 347 -19.90 -6.51 18.09
N ARG A 348 -19.35 -6.52 19.31
CA ARG A 348 -18.77 -7.72 19.97
C ARG A 348 -17.65 -8.39 19.17
N ASN A 349 -16.84 -7.63 18.44
CA ASN A 349 -15.67 -8.19 17.76
C ASN A 349 -14.49 -8.30 18.74
N ILE A 350 -13.60 -9.26 18.49
CA ILE A 350 -12.40 -9.51 19.28
C ILE A 350 -11.17 -9.30 18.38
N PHE A 351 -10.36 -8.30 18.69
CA PHE A 351 -9.10 -8.00 18.01
C PHE A 351 -7.96 -8.28 18.98
N MET A 352 -7.33 -9.45 18.85
CA MET A 352 -6.39 -9.93 19.87
C MET A 352 -5.03 -10.37 19.33
N GLY A 353 -3.96 -9.88 19.93
CA GLY A 353 -2.60 -10.34 19.65
C GLY A 353 -2.07 -10.00 18.25
N ASN A 354 -2.68 -9.04 17.55
CA ASN A 354 -2.29 -8.66 16.19
C ASN A 354 -1.09 -7.70 16.21
N LYS A 355 -0.31 -7.72 15.13
CA LYS A 355 0.78 -6.77 14.88
C LYS A 355 0.32 -5.74 13.84
N LEU A 356 0.35 -4.47 14.22
CA LEU A 356 -0.31 -3.36 13.53
C LEU A 356 0.64 -2.16 13.42
N ASN A 357 1.90 -2.42 13.09
CA ASN A 357 2.95 -1.39 13.11
C ASN A 357 2.91 -0.54 11.84
N HIS A 358 3.37 0.71 11.95
CA HIS A 358 3.52 1.64 10.83
C HIS A 358 2.21 1.87 10.04
N CYS A 359 1.05 1.88 10.71
CA CYS A 359 -0.24 2.16 10.07
C CYS A 359 -0.65 3.62 10.26
N THR A 360 -1.59 4.14 9.47
CA THR A 360 -2.21 5.43 9.81
C THR A 360 -3.02 5.26 11.09
N HIS A 361 -3.92 4.28 11.11
CA HIS A 361 -4.51 3.77 12.34
C HIS A 361 -4.11 2.30 12.54
N GLY A 362 -3.65 1.94 13.74
CA GLY A 362 -3.53 0.51 14.09
C GLY A 362 -4.90 -0.15 14.00
N ILE A 363 -5.90 0.44 14.68
CA ILE A 363 -7.31 0.08 14.59
C ILE A 363 -8.16 1.35 14.45
N TRP A 364 -8.99 1.41 13.41
CA TRP A 364 -10.09 2.36 13.26
C TRP A 364 -11.42 1.63 13.51
N ALA A 365 -12.13 1.99 14.58
CA ALA A 365 -13.34 1.27 14.97
C ALA A 365 -14.50 2.25 15.28
N GLY A 366 -14.71 3.24 14.41
CA GLY A 366 -15.83 4.18 14.53
C GLY A 366 -17.19 3.47 14.65
N TYR A 367 -18.03 3.95 15.57
CA TYR A 367 -19.34 3.38 15.91
C TYR A 367 -19.30 1.91 16.38
N SER A 368 -18.11 1.39 16.70
CA SER A 368 -17.97 0.04 17.26
C SER A 368 -18.47 0.01 18.69
N ARG A 369 -19.00 -1.15 19.08
CA ARG A 369 -19.57 -1.32 20.42
C ARG A 369 -19.19 -2.66 21.01
N ARG A 370 -19.02 -2.67 22.32
CA ARG A 370 -18.79 -3.87 23.12
C ARG A 370 -17.69 -4.75 22.52
N SER A 371 -16.68 -4.17 21.87
CA SER A 371 -15.59 -4.91 21.25
C SER A 371 -14.39 -4.98 22.20
N LEU A 372 -13.62 -6.06 22.08
CA LEU A 372 -12.42 -6.30 22.86
C LEU A 372 -11.18 -6.12 21.97
N ILE A 373 -10.30 -5.21 22.35
CA ILE A 373 -9.02 -4.93 21.72
C ILE A 373 -7.94 -5.31 22.73
N GLU A 374 -7.32 -6.48 22.57
CA GLU A 374 -6.45 -7.08 23.58
C GLU A 374 -5.05 -7.50 23.07
N ASP A 375 -3.99 -7.20 23.82
CA ASP A 375 -2.61 -7.68 23.57
C ASP A 375 -2.06 -7.38 22.15
N ASN A 376 -2.58 -6.35 21.48
CA ASN A 376 -2.07 -5.95 20.17
C ASN A 376 -0.77 -5.15 20.31
N GLU A 377 0.09 -5.28 19.30
CA GLU A 377 1.29 -4.46 19.14
C GLU A 377 1.05 -3.38 18.08
N MET A 378 1.22 -2.12 18.48
CA MET A 378 1.12 -0.96 17.61
C MET A 378 2.34 -0.07 17.82
N SER A 379 3.13 0.15 16.78
CA SER A 379 4.26 1.05 16.85
C SER A 379 4.38 1.93 15.61
N HIS A 380 4.81 3.18 15.81
CA HIS A 380 4.98 4.17 14.74
C HIS A 380 3.71 4.41 13.92
N CYS A 381 2.55 4.30 14.56
CA CYS A 381 1.27 4.65 13.94
C CYS A 381 0.95 6.12 14.15
N GLN A 382 0.21 6.75 13.22
CA GLN A 382 -0.34 8.07 13.49
C GLN A 382 -1.27 7.98 14.72
N ASN A 383 -2.21 7.04 14.70
CA ASN A 383 -3.00 6.68 15.87
C ASN A 383 -2.95 5.17 16.10
N GLY A 384 -2.81 4.72 17.35
CA GLY A 384 -2.88 3.30 17.69
C GLY A 384 -4.31 2.78 17.53
N VAL A 385 -5.20 3.20 18.43
CA VAL A 385 -6.64 2.90 18.37
C VAL A 385 -7.42 4.20 18.22
N SER A 386 -8.32 4.25 17.24
CA SER A 386 -9.23 5.37 16.99
C SER A 386 -10.67 4.88 17.05
N ILE A 387 -11.46 5.46 17.95
CA ILE A 387 -12.88 5.13 18.11
C ILE A 387 -13.68 6.42 18.19
N GLU A 388 -14.34 6.70 17.08
CA GLU A 388 -15.38 7.70 16.95
C GLU A 388 -16.73 7.11 17.42
N HIS A 389 -17.55 7.86 18.16
CA HIS A 389 -18.92 7.43 18.52
C HIS A 389 -18.98 6.00 19.14
N GLY A 390 -17.96 5.64 19.91
CA GLY A 390 -17.78 4.31 20.49
C GLY A 390 -18.62 4.07 21.74
N ARG A 391 -18.99 2.80 21.97
CA ARG A 391 -19.68 2.45 23.22
C ARG A 391 -19.25 1.13 23.81
N GLU A 392 -18.87 1.17 25.08
CA GLU A 392 -18.59 -0.04 25.90
C GLU A 392 -17.47 -0.91 25.32
N ASN A 393 -16.53 -0.34 24.54
CA ASN A 393 -15.37 -1.10 24.08
C ASN A 393 -14.30 -1.18 25.18
N ARG A 394 -13.48 -2.22 25.09
CA ARG A 394 -12.40 -2.49 26.04
C ARG A 394 -11.07 -2.56 25.29
N ILE A 395 -10.18 -1.64 25.62
CA ILE A 395 -8.82 -1.54 25.11
C ILE A 395 -7.90 -2.00 26.24
N PHE A 396 -7.46 -3.25 26.17
CA PHE A 396 -6.84 -3.97 27.27
C PHE A 396 -5.46 -4.53 26.91
N TRP A 397 -4.44 -4.35 27.76
CA TRP A 397 -3.11 -4.99 27.59
C TRP A 397 -2.39 -4.74 26.25
N ASN A 398 -2.74 -3.69 25.51
CA ASN A 398 -2.06 -3.37 24.25
C ASN A 398 -0.73 -2.66 24.52
N ARG A 399 0.18 -2.76 23.55
CA ARG A 399 1.47 -2.06 23.55
C ARG A 399 1.47 -1.01 22.44
N PHE A 400 1.58 0.26 22.84
CA PHE A 400 1.67 1.41 21.96
C PHE A 400 3.08 2.01 22.07
N THR A 401 3.81 2.10 20.96
CA THR A 401 5.19 2.63 20.96
C THR A 401 5.40 3.66 19.86
N ASN A 402 5.87 4.86 20.20
CA ASN A 402 6.17 5.93 19.24
C ASN A 402 4.97 6.30 18.34
N CYS A 403 3.73 6.22 18.85
CA CYS A 403 2.55 6.68 18.11
C CYS A 403 2.33 8.19 18.32
N GLU A 404 1.73 8.91 17.36
CA GLU A 404 1.31 10.29 17.65
C GLU A 404 0.20 10.31 18.69
N LYS A 405 -0.81 9.42 18.55
CA LYS A 405 -1.77 9.10 19.59
C LYS A 405 -1.80 7.61 19.86
N GLY A 406 -1.73 7.18 21.12
CA GLY A 406 -1.93 5.78 21.48
C GLY A 406 -3.39 5.38 21.29
N VAL A 407 -4.30 6.03 22.01
CA VAL A 407 -5.75 5.87 21.94
C VAL A 407 -6.38 7.24 21.70
N TRP A 408 -7.30 7.32 20.74
CA TRP A 408 -8.10 8.50 20.46
C TRP A 408 -9.58 8.14 20.43
N LEU A 409 -10.34 8.72 21.36
CA LEU A 409 -11.77 8.54 21.51
C LEU A 409 -12.46 9.88 21.28
N TRP A 410 -13.51 9.92 20.46
CA TRP A 410 -14.25 11.16 20.28
C TRP A 410 -15.72 10.97 19.91
N TRP A 411 -16.44 12.09 20.00
CA TRP A 411 -17.77 12.31 19.45
C TRP A 411 -17.74 13.62 18.67
N ASP A 412 -18.42 13.67 17.54
CA ASP A 412 -18.69 14.87 16.77
C ASP A 412 -20.15 14.94 16.29
N ASP A 413 -20.56 16.08 15.74
CA ASP A 413 -21.96 16.32 15.33
C ASP A 413 -22.20 15.87 13.88
N ASP A 414 -21.93 14.59 13.58
CA ASP A 414 -22.30 14.01 12.28
C ASP A 414 -23.81 13.77 12.21
N LYS A 415 -24.52 14.81 11.79
CA LYS A 415 -26.00 14.83 11.74
C LYS A 415 -26.57 13.71 10.89
N ASP A 416 -25.89 13.32 9.82
CA ASP A 416 -26.39 12.32 8.88
C ASP A 416 -26.23 10.91 9.47
N LEU A 417 -25.08 10.60 10.07
CA LEU A 417 -24.87 9.33 10.76
C LEU A 417 -25.70 9.21 12.03
N ILE A 418 -25.85 10.28 12.81
CA ILE A 418 -26.73 10.31 14.00
C ILE A 418 -28.19 10.06 13.58
N ALA A 419 -28.63 10.66 12.48
CA ALA A 419 -29.97 10.47 11.92
C ALA A 419 -30.11 9.17 11.10
N SER A 420 -29.06 8.36 10.95
CA SER A 420 -29.14 7.10 10.20
C SER A 420 -30.01 6.05 10.90
N ALA A 421 -30.33 4.95 10.21
CA ALA A 421 -31.04 3.83 10.84
C ALA A 421 -30.23 3.24 12.00
N PHE A 422 -28.90 3.18 11.85
CA PHE A 422 -28.00 2.78 12.93
C PHE A 422 -28.03 3.76 14.09
N GLY A 423 -27.75 5.05 13.87
CA GLY A 423 -27.68 6.05 14.94
C GLY A 423 -28.94 6.09 15.81
N ARG A 424 -30.13 6.04 15.18
CA ARG A 424 -31.41 6.00 15.90
C ARG A 424 -31.63 4.73 16.72
N LYS A 425 -31.16 3.57 16.24
CA LYS A 425 -31.47 2.26 16.85
C LYS A 425 -30.40 1.78 17.82
N GLN A 426 -29.16 2.10 17.51
CA GLN A 426 -27.96 1.59 18.16
C GLN A 426 -27.27 2.65 19.03
N GLY A 427 -27.62 3.93 18.85
CA GLY A 427 -26.99 5.07 19.49
C GLY A 427 -25.84 5.62 18.67
N ALA A 428 -25.53 6.89 18.91
CA ALA A 428 -24.43 7.63 18.31
C ALA A 428 -23.74 8.50 19.38
N ASP A 429 -23.69 8.03 20.63
CA ASP A 429 -22.91 8.67 21.68
C ASP A 429 -21.51 8.04 21.77
N SER A 430 -20.54 8.78 22.33
CA SER A 430 -19.25 8.22 22.73
C SER A 430 -19.22 8.04 24.24
N LYS A 431 -19.27 6.80 24.75
CA LYS A 431 -19.36 6.56 26.19
C LYS A 431 -18.92 5.18 26.67
N ASN A 432 -18.62 5.08 27.97
CA ASN A 432 -18.30 3.82 28.67
C ASN A 432 -17.11 3.08 28.06
N GLU A 433 -16.19 3.80 27.44
CA GLU A 433 -14.95 3.23 26.95
C GLU A 433 -14.04 2.84 28.11
N CYS A 434 -13.33 1.73 27.98
CA CYS A 434 -12.43 1.22 29.02
C CYS A 434 -11.01 1.08 28.44
N VAL A 435 -10.09 1.89 28.91
CA VAL A 435 -8.66 1.84 28.55
C VAL A 435 -7.89 1.33 29.76
N GLU A 436 -7.54 0.06 29.73
CA GLU A 436 -7.08 -0.65 30.92
C GLU A 436 -5.78 -1.44 30.69
N ARG A 437 -4.83 -1.30 31.61
CA ARG A 437 -3.58 -2.09 31.64
C ARG A 437 -2.73 -2.02 30.37
N ASN A 438 -2.86 -0.97 29.56
CA ASN A 438 -2.04 -0.80 28.38
C ASN A 438 -0.66 -0.23 28.73
N ILE A 439 0.31 -0.47 27.85
CA ILE A 439 1.65 0.15 27.94
C ILE A 439 1.77 1.16 26.79
N PHE A 440 1.93 2.42 27.16
CA PHE A 440 2.22 3.52 26.25
C PHE A 440 3.67 3.95 26.42
N LYS A 441 4.44 3.86 25.35
CA LYS A 441 5.85 4.24 25.33
C LYS A 441 6.10 5.30 24.28
N ASN A 442 6.68 6.42 24.68
CA ASN A 442 7.13 7.51 23.79
C ASN A 442 6.03 8.00 22.82
N CYS A 443 4.76 7.91 23.21
CA CYS A 443 3.68 8.44 22.39
C CYS A 443 3.62 9.96 22.56
N ALA A 444 3.34 10.72 21.50
CA ALA A 444 3.17 12.16 21.64
C ALA A 444 1.97 12.47 22.55
N THR A 445 0.85 11.78 22.33
CA THR A 445 -0.27 11.68 23.27
C THR A 445 -0.59 10.21 23.52
N ALA A 446 -0.70 9.76 24.77
CA ALA A 446 -1.03 8.36 25.02
C ALA A 446 -2.54 8.11 24.91
N ILE A 447 -3.37 8.86 25.65
CA ILE A 447 -4.83 8.79 25.55
C ILE A 447 -5.39 10.18 25.31
N ARG A 448 -6.17 10.35 24.24
CA ARG A 448 -6.95 11.56 23.96
C ARG A 448 -8.44 11.21 23.95
N ALA A 449 -9.23 11.94 24.73
CA ALA A 449 -10.67 11.77 24.81
C ALA A 449 -11.38 13.12 24.61
N ASP A 450 -12.17 13.24 23.55
CA ASP A 450 -12.94 14.44 23.24
C ASP A 450 -14.44 14.14 23.27
N THR A 451 -15.16 14.76 24.20
CA THR A 451 -16.62 14.54 24.34
C THR A 451 -17.00 13.05 24.50
N THR A 452 -16.18 12.29 25.25
CA THR A 452 -16.40 10.87 25.58
C THR A 452 -16.80 10.72 27.05
N ALA A 453 -18.02 10.24 27.32
CA ALA A 453 -18.56 10.18 28.67
C ALA A 453 -18.20 8.87 29.41
N ILE A 454 -18.03 8.94 30.74
CA ILE A 454 -17.88 7.76 31.62
C ILE A 454 -16.67 6.89 31.20
N LEU A 455 -15.55 7.55 30.88
CA LEU A 455 -14.31 6.87 30.50
C LEU A 455 -13.64 6.23 31.72
N THR A 456 -13.20 4.99 31.58
CA THR A 456 -12.41 4.25 32.57
C THR A 456 -10.97 4.18 32.09
N VAL A 457 -10.03 4.68 32.91
CA VAL A 457 -8.58 4.66 32.61
C VAL A 457 -7.85 4.04 33.79
N ASN A 458 -7.64 2.72 33.77
CA ASN A 458 -7.12 2.00 34.94
C ASN A 458 -5.87 1.16 34.63
N GLY A 459 -4.90 1.16 35.55
CA GLY A 459 -3.75 0.25 35.48
C GLY A 459 -2.79 0.47 34.31
N ASN A 460 -2.89 1.58 33.58
CA ASN A 460 -2.05 1.82 32.41
C ASN A 460 -0.66 2.32 32.81
N THR A 461 0.33 2.04 31.97
CA THR A 461 1.70 2.54 32.12
C THR A 461 2.03 3.53 31.03
N PHE A 462 2.50 4.72 31.43
CA PHE A 462 2.87 5.82 30.56
C PHE A 462 4.36 6.14 30.73
N GLU A 463 5.19 5.63 29.81
CA GLU A 463 6.64 5.84 29.78
C GLU A 463 7.01 6.80 28.65
N GLY A 464 7.68 7.92 28.98
CA GLY A 464 8.22 8.84 27.96
C GLY A 464 7.18 9.54 27.08
N CYS A 465 5.90 9.50 27.43
CA CYS A 465 4.85 10.17 26.67
C CYS A 465 4.86 11.69 26.94
N ASN A 466 4.66 12.53 25.92
CA ASN A 466 4.59 13.98 26.14
C ASN A 466 3.30 14.35 26.88
N VAL A 467 2.18 13.75 26.46
CA VAL A 467 0.85 13.95 27.04
C VAL A 467 0.23 12.60 27.39
N PRO A 468 0.39 12.09 28.63
CA PRO A 468 -0.19 10.81 29.02
C PRO A 468 -1.72 10.75 28.92
N LEU A 469 -2.39 11.86 29.23
CA LEU A 469 -3.84 11.93 29.21
C LEU A 469 -4.27 13.35 28.79
N ASP A 470 -5.07 13.44 27.73
CA ASP A 470 -5.64 14.68 27.18
C ASP A 470 -7.18 14.56 27.13
N VAL A 471 -7.87 15.24 28.05
CA VAL A 471 -9.33 15.16 28.21
C VAL A 471 -9.96 16.49 27.84
N LEU A 472 -10.84 16.48 26.83
CA LEU A 472 -11.40 17.66 26.18
C LEU A 472 -12.93 17.60 26.09
N GLY A 473 -13.55 18.73 25.76
CA GLY A 473 -14.98 18.82 25.47
C GLY A 473 -15.85 18.42 26.67
N ALA A 474 -16.93 17.68 26.40
CA ALA A 474 -17.82 17.17 27.46
C ALA A 474 -17.38 15.80 28.01
N SER A 475 -16.11 15.42 27.85
CA SER A 475 -15.60 14.16 28.38
C SER A 475 -15.71 14.09 29.90
N THR A 476 -16.02 12.89 30.42
CA THR A 476 -16.03 12.62 31.86
C THR A 476 -15.25 11.36 32.17
N ILE A 477 -14.45 11.40 33.23
CA ILE A 477 -13.68 10.25 33.72
C ILE A 477 -14.47 9.62 34.88
N HIS A 478 -14.90 8.37 34.70
CA HIS A 478 -15.54 7.60 35.77
C HIS A 478 -14.52 7.05 36.76
N SER A 479 -13.41 6.53 36.24
CA SER A 479 -12.35 5.90 37.02
C SER A 479 -10.99 6.26 36.44
N LEU A 480 -10.06 6.65 37.31
CA LEU A 480 -8.65 6.89 36.99
C LEU A 480 -7.81 6.27 38.10
N THR A 481 -7.57 4.97 38.03
CA THR A 481 -7.04 4.21 39.17
C THR A 481 -5.84 3.35 38.80
N GLY A 482 -4.83 3.29 39.67
CA GLY A 482 -3.74 2.31 39.53
C GLY A 482 -2.80 2.57 38.35
N ASN A 483 -2.82 3.76 37.75
CA ASN A 483 -1.96 4.08 36.61
C ASN A 483 -0.55 4.48 37.04
N LEU A 484 0.42 4.27 36.14
CA LEU A 484 1.81 4.62 36.31
C LEU A 484 2.20 5.75 35.33
N PHE A 485 2.24 6.99 35.83
CA PHE A 485 2.67 8.17 35.07
C PHE A 485 4.15 8.46 35.34
N LEU A 486 5.02 8.24 34.35
CA LEU A 486 6.47 8.38 34.52
C LEU A 486 7.06 9.67 33.95
N ALA A 487 6.36 10.31 33.01
CA ALA A 487 6.77 11.58 32.41
C ALA A 487 5.56 12.28 31.77
N GLY A 488 5.75 13.54 31.37
CA GLY A 488 4.78 14.30 30.57
C GLY A 488 3.82 15.18 31.37
N GLU A 489 2.80 15.68 30.68
CA GLU A 489 1.79 16.59 31.20
C GLU A 489 0.39 16.00 31.02
N LEU A 490 -0.35 15.81 32.11
CA LEU A 490 -1.78 15.50 32.05
C LEU A 490 -2.57 16.79 31.79
N ARG A 491 -3.51 16.73 30.85
CA ARG A 491 -4.30 17.89 30.42
C ARG A 491 -5.79 17.61 30.61
N ASN A 492 -6.45 18.51 31.33
CA ASN A 492 -7.89 18.53 31.46
C ASN A 492 -8.45 19.86 30.97
N GLY A 493 -8.87 19.89 29.70
CA GLY A 493 -9.63 20.97 29.09
C GLY A 493 -11.14 20.71 29.08
N SER A 494 -11.63 19.66 29.74
CA SER A 494 -13.05 19.35 29.82
C SER A 494 -13.79 20.24 30.82
N SER A 495 -15.12 20.22 30.77
CA SER A 495 -15.97 20.93 31.73
C SER A 495 -16.03 20.29 33.12
N SER A 496 -15.42 19.12 33.31
CA SER A 496 -15.50 18.33 34.54
C SER A 496 -14.14 18.20 35.22
N SER A 497 -14.12 18.18 36.56
CA SER A 497 -12.90 17.87 37.32
C SER A 497 -12.56 16.39 37.23
N ILE A 498 -11.29 16.06 37.10
CA ILE A 498 -10.79 14.67 37.14
C ILE A 498 -10.27 14.36 38.54
N THR A 499 -10.72 13.25 39.12
CA THR A 499 -10.17 12.73 40.37
C THR A 499 -9.64 11.33 40.14
N GLY A 500 -8.40 11.06 40.52
CA GLY A 500 -7.79 9.74 40.43
C GLY A 500 -7.31 9.22 41.77
N ASP A 501 -7.53 7.95 42.06
CA ASP A 501 -7.06 7.27 43.26
C ASP A 501 -5.93 6.29 42.92
N ARG A 502 -5.06 6.00 43.90
CA ARG A 502 -4.03 4.95 43.78
C ARG A 502 -3.19 5.03 42.49
N ASN A 503 -2.91 6.22 41.96
CA ASN A 503 -1.99 6.37 40.83
C ASN A 503 -0.57 6.61 41.34
N PHE A 504 0.43 6.10 40.62
CA PHE A 504 1.81 6.56 40.81
C PHE A 504 2.09 7.67 39.81
N VAL A 505 2.56 8.81 40.34
CA VAL A 505 2.91 9.99 39.57
C VAL A 505 4.36 10.32 39.93
N ASP A 506 5.25 10.23 38.94
CA ASP A 506 6.66 10.59 39.13
C ASP A 506 6.82 12.11 39.31
N ALA A 507 7.89 12.55 39.97
CA ALA A 507 8.12 13.94 40.37
C ALA A 507 8.19 14.92 39.18
N GLY A 508 8.52 14.44 37.98
CA GLY A 508 8.58 15.24 36.76
C GLY A 508 7.25 15.44 36.03
N VAL A 509 6.19 14.74 36.43
CA VAL A 509 4.89 14.80 35.77
C VAL A 509 4.13 16.06 36.19
N ARG A 510 3.52 16.74 35.21
CA ARG A 510 2.74 17.97 35.42
C ARG A 510 1.25 17.73 35.17
N ALA A 511 0.40 18.61 35.67
CA ALA A 511 -1.01 18.68 35.31
C ALA A 511 -1.45 20.10 35.02
N THR A 512 -2.35 20.23 34.03
CA THR A 512 -3.02 21.46 33.65
C THR A 512 -4.53 21.25 33.65
N GLY A 513 -5.27 22.16 34.28
CA GLY A 513 -6.72 22.02 34.50
C GLY A 513 -7.08 21.37 35.85
N PRO A 514 -8.37 21.19 36.16
CA PRO A 514 -8.82 20.68 37.44
C PRO A 514 -8.59 19.15 37.54
N ILE A 515 -7.41 18.75 38.00
CA ILE A 515 -7.03 17.34 38.22
C ILE A 515 -6.53 17.17 39.67
N ASN A 516 -7.15 16.24 40.41
CA ASN A 516 -6.76 15.87 41.77
C ASN A 516 -6.39 14.39 41.84
N TRP A 517 -5.31 14.03 42.56
CA TRP A 517 -4.96 12.62 42.76
C TRP A 517 -4.31 12.29 44.10
N THR A 518 -4.44 11.03 44.51
CA THR A 518 -3.71 10.44 45.64
C THR A 518 -2.60 9.52 45.15
N ARG A 519 -1.39 9.67 45.69
CA ARG A 519 -0.22 8.84 45.33
C ARG A 519 -0.33 7.44 45.96
N ALA A 520 -0.22 6.39 45.15
CA ALA A 520 -0.41 5.00 45.59
C ALA A 520 0.81 4.35 46.25
N ALA A 521 2.02 4.67 45.77
CA ALA A 521 3.22 3.91 46.09
C ALA A 521 4.42 4.82 46.37
N PRO A 522 5.35 4.39 47.25
CA PRO A 522 6.51 5.20 47.65
C PRO A 522 7.56 5.32 46.55
N ASP A 523 7.70 4.31 45.68
CA ASP A 523 8.71 4.24 44.63
C ASP A 523 8.20 3.57 43.33
N ARG A 524 8.97 3.73 42.25
CA ARG A 524 8.64 3.26 40.89
C ARG A 524 8.62 1.74 40.77
N GLU A 525 9.53 1.03 41.43
CA GLU A 525 9.66 -0.42 41.31
C GLU A 525 8.47 -1.12 41.97
N THR A 526 8.09 -0.65 43.16
CA THR A 526 6.87 -1.08 43.86
C THR A 526 5.62 -0.80 43.03
N ALA A 527 5.51 0.39 42.45
CA ALA A 527 4.37 0.75 41.58
C ALA A 527 4.30 -0.12 40.33
N TRP A 528 5.43 -0.36 39.66
CA TRP A 528 5.53 -1.24 38.50
C TRP A 528 5.08 -2.66 38.84
N SER A 529 5.59 -3.22 39.95
CA SER A 529 5.25 -4.57 40.40
C SER A 529 3.76 -4.68 40.76
N ALA A 530 3.17 -3.66 41.38
CA ALA A 530 1.74 -3.65 41.68
C ALA A 530 0.87 -3.72 40.41
N VAL A 531 1.25 -2.98 39.35
CA VAL A 531 0.51 -2.94 38.09
C VAL A 531 0.70 -4.20 37.23
N HIS A 532 1.93 -4.73 37.17
CA HIS A 532 2.28 -5.80 36.24
C HIS A 532 2.36 -7.19 36.89
N ASN A 533 2.57 -7.28 38.21
CA ASN A 533 2.81 -8.53 38.94
C ASN A 533 1.84 -8.76 40.15
N GLY A 534 0.93 -7.83 40.45
CA GLY A 534 0.05 -7.90 41.62
C GLY A 534 -1.04 -9.00 41.52
N PRO A 535 -1.58 -9.53 42.63
CA PRO A 535 -2.57 -10.64 42.61
C PRO A 535 -3.92 -10.32 41.94
N GLU A 536 -4.26 -9.03 41.73
CA GLU A 536 -5.39 -8.59 40.88
C GLU A 536 -5.15 -8.87 39.38
N TYR A 537 -3.97 -9.39 39.01
CA TYR A 537 -3.62 -9.98 37.72
C TYR A 537 -4.59 -11.11 37.30
N HIS A 538 -5.35 -11.72 38.23
CA HIS A 538 -6.26 -12.84 37.96
C HIS A 538 -7.74 -12.64 38.32
N GLN A 539 -8.12 -11.52 38.94
CA GLN A 539 -9.50 -11.25 39.37
C GLN A 539 -9.78 -9.75 39.29
N LEU A 540 -10.17 -9.25 38.11
CA LEU A 540 -11.11 -8.15 38.07
C LEU A 540 -12.47 -8.83 37.99
N ASP A 541 -13.30 -8.65 39.02
CA ASP A 541 -14.71 -9.04 38.98
C ASP A 541 -15.33 -8.33 37.78
N ASP A 542 -15.51 -9.06 36.68
CA ASP A 542 -16.14 -8.57 35.48
C ASP A 542 -17.63 -8.39 35.78
N PRO A 543 -18.16 -7.15 35.89
CA PRO A 543 -19.59 -6.94 36.11
C PRO A 543 -20.42 -7.35 34.89
N HIS A 544 -19.78 -7.67 33.76
CA HIS A 544 -20.40 -8.14 32.53
C HIS A 544 -19.78 -9.45 32.09
N PRO A 545 -20.20 -10.61 32.64
CA PRO A 545 -19.64 -11.90 32.26
C PRO A 545 -19.76 -12.11 30.74
N TRP A 546 -18.64 -11.90 30.05
CA TRP A 546 -18.49 -12.23 28.65
C TRP A 546 -18.56 -13.76 28.54
N PRO A 547 -19.25 -14.33 27.52
CA PRO A 547 -19.32 -15.78 27.36
C PRO A 547 -17.95 -16.45 27.16
N TRP A 548 -16.88 -15.67 26.96
CA TRP A 548 -15.51 -16.11 26.70
C TRP A 548 -14.51 -15.38 27.59
N SER A 549 -14.76 -15.36 28.92
CA SER A 549 -13.97 -14.64 29.93
C SER A 549 -12.47 -14.99 29.98
N ARG A 550 -12.02 -16.01 29.24
CA ARG A 550 -10.62 -16.40 29.14
C ARG A 550 -10.26 -16.78 27.71
N ALA A 551 -9.04 -16.45 27.29
CA ALA A 551 -8.46 -16.95 26.05
C ALA A 551 -8.45 -18.50 25.98
N SER A 552 -8.48 -19.19 27.12
CA SER A 552 -8.62 -20.66 27.23
C SER A 552 -10.00 -21.19 26.81
N ASP A 553 -11.03 -20.34 26.86
CA ASP A 553 -12.41 -20.70 26.48
C ASP A 553 -12.58 -20.59 24.96
N MET A 554 -11.70 -19.84 24.29
CA MET A 554 -11.54 -19.87 22.85
C MET A 554 -10.81 -21.16 22.44
N ARG A 555 -11.55 -22.26 22.36
CA ARG A 555 -11.12 -23.36 21.49
C ARG A 555 -11.18 -22.84 20.06
N LEU A 556 -10.08 -22.26 19.59
CA LEU A 556 -9.86 -22.11 18.15
C LEU A 556 -10.20 -23.47 17.53
N PRO A 557 -11.10 -23.55 16.56
CA PRO A 557 -11.35 -24.78 15.85
C PRO A 557 -10.12 -25.05 15.01
N VAL A 558 -9.12 -25.60 15.68
CA VAL A 558 -8.02 -26.35 15.12
C VAL A 558 -8.68 -27.32 14.14
N THR A 559 -8.36 -27.19 12.85
CA THR A 559 -8.79 -28.16 11.84
C THR A 559 -8.37 -29.56 12.31
N ALA A 560 -8.92 -30.62 11.71
CA ALA A 560 -8.44 -31.98 11.97
C ALA A 560 -6.90 -32.14 11.77
N ASP A 561 -6.26 -31.15 11.14
CA ASP A 561 -4.83 -31.07 10.84
C ASP A 561 -4.02 -30.07 11.70
N GLY A 562 -4.57 -29.48 12.77
CA GLY A 562 -3.80 -28.46 13.54
C GLY A 562 -3.87 -27.06 12.90
N PRO A 563 -3.62 -25.93 13.62
CA PRO A 563 -2.87 -24.86 12.95
C PRO A 563 -1.59 -25.53 12.44
N PRO A 564 -1.14 -25.29 11.20
CA PRO A 564 0.04 -25.99 10.71
C PRO A 564 1.16 -25.80 11.72
N ASP A 565 1.82 -26.90 12.13
CA ASP A 565 2.77 -26.98 13.25
C ASP A 565 3.83 -25.86 13.26
N ARG A 566 4.02 -25.20 12.10
CA ARG A 566 4.83 -24.01 11.85
C ARG A 566 4.39 -22.69 12.51
N LEU A 567 3.13 -22.53 12.94
CA LEU A 567 2.60 -21.19 13.30
C LEU A 567 2.92 -20.71 14.73
N GLY A 568 3.46 -21.57 15.60
CA GLY A 568 3.96 -21.17 16.93
C GLY A 568 3.03 -20.20 17.70
N THR A 569 3.62 -19.22 18.38
CA THR A 569 2.88 -18.16 19.11
C THR A 569 2.80 -16.83 18.37
N LYS A 570 3.34 -16.74 17.14
CA LYS A 570 3.49 -15.49 16.39
C LYS A 570 2.59 -15.48 15.15
N PRO A 571 2.22 -14.30 14.62
CA PRO A 571 1.61 -14.22 13.29
C PRO A 571 2.46 -14.89 12.22
N LEU A 572 1.82 -15.29 11.11
CA LEU A 572 2.55 -15.71 9.92
C LEU A 572 3.46 -14.56 9.47
N ALA A 573 4.77 -14.82 9.40
CA ALA A 573 5.73 -13.81 8.96
C ALA A 573 5.41 -13.37 7.53
N PRO A 574 5.59 -12.10 7.14
CA PRO A 574 5.34 -11.60 5.78
C PRO A 574 6.09 -12.34 4.68
N LEU A 575 5.69 -12.13 3.43
CA LEU A 575 6.30 -12.81 2.29
C LEU A 575 7.84 -12.65 2.28
N PRO A 576 8.63 -13.74 2.32
CA PRO A 576 10.07 -13.63 2.55
C PRO A 576 10.80 -12.85 1.46
N GLY A 577 11.75 -11.98 1.79
CA GLY A 577 12.60 -11.32 0.79
C GLY A 577 11.98 -10.14 0.06
N VAL A 578 10.77 -9.75 0.43
CA VAL A 578 10.20 -8.43 0.12
C VAL A 578 10.70 -7.45 1.21
N PRO A 579 11.07 -6.22 0.86
CA PRO A 579 11.55 -5.23 1.84
C PRO A 579 10.43 -4.77 2.78
N GLU A 580 10.80 -4.31 3.98
CA GLU A 580 9.87 -3.76 4.97
C GLU A 580 9.75 -2.24 4.80
N GLY A 581 8.53 -1.69 4.91
CA GLY A 581 8.28 -0.25 4.90
C GLY A 581 7.37 0.19 3.75
N LYS A 582 6.52 1.19 3.99
CA LYS A 582 5.57 1.69 2.98
C LYS A 582 6.27 2.29 1.76
N GLU A 583 7.49 2.81 1.90
CA GLU A 583 8.33 3.32 0.82
C GLU A 583 8.67 2.28 -0.27
N HIS A 584 8.42 1.01 0.02
CA HIS A 584 8.56 -0.11 -0.91
C HIS A 584 7.24 -0.60 -1.49
N ILE A 585 6.11 0.05 -1.18
CA ILE A 585 4.87 -0.16 -1.93
C ILE A 585 5.03 0.56 -3.27
N LEU A 586 5.19 -0.22 -4.32
CA LEU A 586 5.37 0.25 -5.68
C LEU A 586 4.17 -0.17 -6.52
N ILE A 587 3.50 0.81 -7.10
CA ILE A 587 2.33 0.61 -7.94
C ILE A 587 2.70 0.97 -9.38
N ASP A 588 2.48 0.05 -10.31
CA ASP A 588 2.53 0.33 -11.74
C ASP A 588 1.11 0.57 -12.29
N GLU A 589 0.97 0.72 -13.60
CA GLU A 589 -0.33 0.93 -14.27
C GLU A 589 -1.31 -0.26 -14.14
N TRP A 590 -0.90 -1.34 -13.47
CA TRP A 590 -1.61 -2.60 -13.39
C TRP A 590 -1.85 -3.07 -11.94
N GLY A 591 -1.15 -2.49 -10.97
CA GLY A 591 -1.28 -2.81 -9.55
C GLY A 591 0.08 -2.85 -8.84
N PRO A 592 0.17 -3.60 -7.73
CA PRO A 592 1.38 -3.64 -6.92
C PRO A 592 2.46 -4.50 -7.59
N TYR A 593 3.67 -3.97 -7.66
CA TYR A 593 4.81 -4.66 -8.23
C TYR A 593 5.30 -5.79 -7.31
N GLY A 594 5.27 -7.03 -7.83
CA GLY A 594 5.51 -8.26 -7.07
C GLY A 594 6.96 -8.62 -6.73
N TYR A 595 7.95 -7.80 -7.13
CA TYR A 595 9.39 -8.08 -6.99
C TYR A 595 9.91 -9.35 -7.69
N GLU A 596 9.08 -10.03 -8.49
CA GLU A 596 9.46 -11.27 -9.19
C GLU A 596 10.38 -11.00 -10.39
N GLU A 597 10.07 -9.97 -11.19
CA GLU A 597 10.86 -9.61 -12.36
C GLU A 597 11.76 -8.42 -12.06
N PRO A 598 13.09 -8.52 -12.19
CA PRO A 598 13.98 -7.39 -11.93
C PRO A 598 13.63 -6.15 -12.76
N ARG A 599 13.61 -5.00 -12.13
CA ARG A 599 13.34 -3.71 -12.79
C ARG A 599 14.32 -2.65 -12.26
N ILE A 600 14.56 -1.61 -13.04
CA ILE A 600 15.18 -0.38 -12.54
C ILE A 600 14.27 0.80 -12.82
N GLU A 601 14.22 1.73 -11.88
CA GLU A 601 13.40 2.93 -11.95
C GLU A 601 14.19 4.13 -11.42
N TRP A 602 13.87 5.31 -11.93
CA TRP A 602 14.37 6.54 -11.32
C TRP A 602 13.65 6.77 -9.98
N MET A 603 14.41 7.03 -8.92
CA MET A 603 13.82 7.57 -7.68
C MET A 603 13.74 9.08 -7.77
N ASP A 604 14.88 9.69 -8.12
CA ASP A 604 15.03 11.10 -8.36
C ASP A 604 15.35 11.22 -9.85
N ALA A 605 14.32 11.20 -10.70
CA ALA A 605 14.51 11.17 -12.15
C ALA A 605 15.26 12.42 -12.68
N ILE A 606 15.26 13.50 -11.90
CA ILE A 606 15.88 14.77 -12.24
C ILE A 606 16.45 15.36 -10.96
N SER A 607 17.74 15.67 -10.98
CA SER A 607 18.46 16.14 -9.80
C SER A 607 19.40 17.26 -10.16
N CYS A 608 19.55 18.25 -9.27
CA CYS A 608 20.49 19.31 -9.58
C CYS A 608 21.96 18.96 -9.33
N ASP A 609 22.21 17.91 -8.53
CA ASP A 609 23.57 17.53 -8.12
C ASP A 609 23.83 16.00 -8.16
N SER A 610 22.83 15.15 -7.93
CA SER A 610 22.97 13.69 -7.91
C SER A 610 21.66 12.98 -8.21
N ALA A 611 21.66 11.99 -9.10
CA ALA A 611 20.47 11.21 -9.41
C ALA A 611 20.49 9.87 -8.69
N SER A 612 19.34 9.24 -8.52
CA SER A 612 19.24 7.92 -7.88
C SER A 612 18.38 6.99 -8.71
N VAL A 613 18.85 5.76 -8.92
CA VAL A 613 18.03 4.69 -9.48
C VAL A 613 17.76 3.63 -8.41
N ARG A 614 16.50 3.21 -8.32
CA ARG A 614 16.10 2.05 -7.53
C ARG A 614 16.28 0.81 -8.40
N VAL A 615 17.02 -0.16 -7.89
CA VAL A 615 17.10 -1.50 -8.45
C VAL A 615 16.10 -2.37 -7.71
N LEU A 616 15.18 -2.97 -8.45
CA LEU A 616 14.06 -3.75 -7.95
C LEU A 616 14.23 -5.22 -8.28
N GLY A 617 13.78 -6.07 -7.35
CA GLY A 617 13.86 -7.53 -7.45
C GLY A 617 13.97 -8.16 -6.08
N ARG A 618 13.61 -9.44 -5.96
CA ARG A 618 13.50 -10.13 -4.66
C ARG A 618 14.79 -10.84 -4.27
N ARG A 619 15.68 -10.14 -3.53
CA ARG A 619 17.00 -10.65 -3.07
C ARG A 619 17.93 -11.09 -4.19
N ILE A 620 17.93 -10.33 -5.28
CA ILE A 620 18.70 -10.65 -6.50
C ILE A 620 19.99 -9.82 -6.52
N PRO A 621 21.19 -10.40 -6.72
CA PRO A 621 22.41 -9.63 -6.90
C PRO A 621 22.30 -8.73 -8.13
N PHE A 622 22.76 -7.49 -8.00
CA PHE A 622 22.85 -6.56 -9.11
C PHE A 622 24.27 -6.03 -9.30
N THR A 623 24.61 -5.66 -10.53
CA THR A 623 25.87 -4.99 -10.89
C THR A 623 25.59 -3.87 -11.88
N VAL A 624 26.14 -2.68 -11.62
CA VAL A 624 26.15 -1.58 -12.57
C VAL A 624 27.13 -1.94 -13.68
N TYR A 625 26.61 -2.39 -14.82
CA TYR A 625 27.44 -2.83 -15.96
C TYR A 625 27.93 -1.67 -16.81
N THR A 626 27.20 -0.54 -16.79
CA THR A 626 27.57 0.65 -17.56
C THR A 626 27.18 1.94 -16.83
N ILE A 627 28.02 2.95 -16.96
CA ILE A 627 27.77 4.32 -16.49
C ILE A 627 28.64 5.31 -17.27
N SER A 628 28.14 6.52 -17.51
CA SER A 628 28.92 7.60 -18.13
C SER A 628 30.27 7.84 -17.42
N PRO A 629 31.37 8.10 -18.15
CA PRO A 629 32.72 8.20 -17.57
C PRO A 629 32.87 9.23 -16.45
N ASN A 630 32.19 10.38 -16.56
CA ASN A 630 32.27 11.49 -15.61
C ASN A 630 31.45 11.26 -14.33
N PHE A 631 30.73 10.13 -14.25
CA PHE A 631 29.86 9.81 -13.13
C PHE A 631 30.37 8.58 -12.36
N VAL A 632 29.98 8.53 -11.08
CA VAL A 632 30.15 7.40 -10.19
C VAL A 632 28.77 6.88 -9.80
N ALA A 633 28.60 5.57 -9.89
CA ALA A 633 27.48 4.85 -9.31
C ALA A 633 27.94 4.22 -8.00
N ASP A 634 27.17 4.40 -6.94
CA ASP A 634 27.48 3.90 -5.61
C ASP A 634 26.21 3.37 -4.90
N PRO A 635 26.15 2.07 -4.54
CA PRO A 635 27.17 1.05 -4.78
C PRO A 635 27.17 0.57 -6.26
N ARG A 636 28.32 0.08 -6.75
CA ARG A 636 28.41 -0.57 -8.07
C ARG A 636 27.83 -1.98 -8.11
N THR A 637 27.76 -2.64 -6.96
CA THR A 637 27.21 -3.99 -6.81
C THR A 637 26.38 -4.04 -5.53
N GLY A 638 25.29 -4.79 -5.53
CA GLY A 638 24.47 -4.93 -4.33
C GLY A 638 23.48 -6.08 -4.46
N ILE A 639 22.49 -6.09 -3.57
CA ILE A 639 21.36 -7.02 -3.60
C ILE A 639 20.09 -6.19 -3.73
N ALA A 640 19.24 -6.53 -4.70
CA ALA A 640 17.95 -5.90 -4.93
C ALA A 640 16.92 -6.39 -3.86
N PRO A 641 15.99 -5.52 -3.42
CA PRO A 641 15.89 -4.12 -3.83
C PRO A 641 17.01 -3.27 -3.21
N GLY A 642 17.53 -2.33 -3.97
CA GLY A 642 18.63 -1.47 -3.57
C GLY A 642 18.60 -0.13 -4.29
N ILE A 643 19.39 0.83 -3.83
CA ILE A 643 19.50 2.16 -4.44
C ILE A 643 20.91 2.31 -4.97
N VAL A 644 21.04 2.77 -6.21
CA VAL A 644 22.30 3.19 -6.81
C VAL A 644 22.27 4.70 -6.96
N ASN A 645 23.10 5.37 -6.16
CA ASN A 645 23.28 6.81 -6.22
C ASN A 645 24.29 7.16 -7.32
N ILE A 646 23.97 8.16 -8.12
CA ILE A 646 24.70 8.57 -9.31
C ILE A 646 25.13 10.02 -9.12
N ARG A 647 26.44 10.23 -9.11
CA ARG A 647 27.03 11.53 -8.78
C ARG A 647 28.21 11.85 -9.68
N PRO A 648 28.44 13.13 -10.03
CA PRO A 648 29.62 13.55 -10.77
C PRO A 648 30.91 13.17 -10.01
N ARG A 649 32.01 12.89 -10.73
CA ARG A 649 33.31 12.54 -10.13
C ARG A 649 33.99 13.74 -9.44
N GLU A 650 34.00 14.90 -10.08
CA GLU A 650 34.58 16.15 -9.56
C GLU A 650 33.88 17.38 -10.19
N GLY A 651 33.66 18.44 -9.40
CA GLY A 651 33.08 19.72 -9.85
C GLY A 651 31.54 19.78 -9.87
N THR A 652 30.98 20.96 -9.65
CA THR A 652 29.54 21.24 -9.85
C THR A 652 29.29 21.41 -11.34
N LEU A 653 28.52 20.51 -11.95
CA LEU A 653 28.17 20.61 -13.36
C LEU A 653 26.90 21.46 -13.50
N SER A 654 26.95 22.48 -14.35
CA SER A 654 25.75 23.26 -14.71
C SER A 654 24.77 22.43 -15.55
N PHE A 655 25.27 21.50 -16.38
CA PHE A 655 24.46 20.60 -17.20
C PHE A 655 25.31 19.45 -17.75
N GLU A 656 24.96 18.19 -17.48
CA GLU A 656 25.57 17.02 -18.10
C GLU A 656 24.60 15.82 -18.16
N PRO A 657 24.29 15.27 -19.36
CA PRO A 657 23.57 14.03 -19.49
C PRO A 657 24.44 12.83 -19.10
N PHE A 658 23.82 11.82 -18.53
CA PHE A 658 24.47 10.59 -18.16
C PHE A 658 23.61 9.39 -18.50
N PHE A 659 24.24 8.23 -18.59
CA PHE A 659 23.55 6.96 -18.70
C PHE A 659 24.00 6.01 -17.60
N VAL A 660 23.13 5.08 -17.25
CA VAL A 660 23.40 3.99 -16.30
C VAL A 660 22.64 2.74 -16.74
N GLY A 661 23.25 1.58 -16.53
CA GLY A 661 22.59 0.29 -16.73
C GLY A 661 23.02 -0.71 -15.69
N VAL A 662 22.09 -1.56 -15.27
CA VAL A 662 22.29 -2.55 -14.22
C VAL A 662 21.94 -3.93 -14.74
N THR A 663 22.74 -4.93 -14.39
CA THR A 663 22.43 -6.34 -14.62
C THR A 663 21.87 -6.92 -13.33
N CYS A 664 20.71 -7.56 -13.41
CA CYS A 664 20.06 -8.28 -12.32
C CYS A 664 19.77 -9.71 -12.79
N ASP A 665 20.20 -10.71 -12.02
CA ASP A 665 20.02 -12.14 -12.37
C ASP A 665 20.46 -12.50 -13.80
N GLY A 666 21.60 -11.95 -14.25
CA GLY A 666 22.11 -12.16 -15.61
C GLY A 666 21.34 -11.44 -16.72
N LYS A 667 20.22 -10.77 -16.43
CA LYS A 667 19.49 -9.90 -17.37
C LYS A 667 19.96 -8.46 -17.23
N SER A 668 20.40 -7.84 -18.33
CA SER A 668 20.70 -6.40 -18.36
C SER A 668 19.42 -5.60 -18.49
N SER A 669 19.26 -4.57 -17.67
CA SER A 669 18.23 -3.56 -17.83
C SER A 669 18.41 -2.81 -19.16
N PRO A 670 17.36 -2.13 -19.64
CA PRO A 670 17.55 -1.00 -20.56
C PRO A 670 18.55 0.00 -19.97
N ILE A 671 19.31 0.68 -20.84
CA ILE A 671 20.14 1.80 -20.43
C ILE A 671 19.21 2.97 -20.09
N MET A 672 19.25 3.44 -18.85
CA MET A 672 18.55 4.65 -18.44
C MET A 672 19.41 5.86 -18.78
N VAL A 673 18.77 6.89 -19.33
CA VAL A 673 19.41 8.17 -19.66
C VAL A 673 18.78 9.25 -18.79
N GLY A 674 19.62 10.06 -18.14
CA GLY A 674 19.21 11.16 -17.28
C GLY A 674 20.08 12.39 -17.51
N VAL A 675 19.77 13.49 -16.83
CA VAL A 675 20.53 14.74 -16.87
C VAL A 675 20.73 15.24 -15.45
N ILE A 676 21.97 15.60 -15.11
CA ILE A 676 22.28 16.40 -13.91
C ILE A 676 22.49 17.84 -14.37
N TRP A 677 21.82 18.79 -13.74
CA TRP A 677 21.92 20.21 -14.12
C TRP A 677 21.79 21.10 -12.90
N SER A 678 22.57 22.17 -12.80
CA SER A 678 22.41 23.16 -11.74
C SER A 678 22.36 24.56 -12.34
N ALA A 679 21.59 25.44 -11.70
CA ALA A 679 21.57 26.86 -12.02
C ALA A 679 21.70 27.68 -10.74
N ASP A 680 22.32 28.86 -10.83
CA ASP A 680 22.40 29.79 -9.69
C ASP A 680 21.09 30.58 -9.59
N TRP A 681 20.10 30.03 -8.90
CA TRP A 681 18.80 30.66 -8.73
C TRP A 681 18.84 31.75 -7.65
N ASP A 682 18.39 32.96 -7.98
CA ASP A 682 17.92 33.98 -7.03
C ASP A 682 16.41 33.82 -6.84
N ILE A 683 16.00 33.40 -5.65
CA ILE A 683 14.61 33.05 -5.35
C ILE A 683 14.07 34.01 -4.30
N ARG A 684 12.93 34.63 -4.63
CA ARG A 684 12.29 35.66 -3.81
C ARG A 684 10.85 35.27 -3.53
N TYR A 685 10.48 35.34 -2.26
CA TYR A 685 9.17 34.95 -1.74
C TYR A 685 8.38 36.18 -1.30
N TYR A 686 7.10 36.27 -1.65
CA TYR A 686 6.25 37.42 -1.34
C TYR A 686 4.94 36.94 -0.71
N ALA A 687 4.40 37.68 0.26
CA ALA A 687 3.00 37.52 0.65
C ALA A 687 2.15 38.37 -0.26
N TRP A 688 0.95 37.91 -0.52
CA TRP A 688 -0.09 38.71 -1.15
C TRP A 688 -1.39 38.61 -0.35
N LYS A 689 -2.35 39.46 -0.68
CA LYS A 689 -3.67 39.50 -0.04
C LYS A 689 -4.72 39.16 -1.09
N PRO A 690 -5.88 38.58 -0.74
CA PRO A 690 -6.94 38.24 -1.71
C PRO A 690 -7.28 39.36 -2.72
N ALA A 691 -7.24 40.64 -2.30
CA ALA A 691 -7.46 41.79 -3.18
C ALA A 691 -6.42 41.99 -4.30
N LEU A 692 -5.27 41.31 -4.22
CA LEU A 692 -4.20 41.28 -5.20
C LEU A 692 -4.10 39.91 -5.89
N ASP A 693 -5.19 39.14 -5.95
CA ASP A 693 -5.21 37.84 -6.62
C ASP A 693 -4.54 37.92 -8.02
N PRO A 694 -3.43 37.17 -8.24
CA PRO A 694 -2.62 37.28 -9.45
C PRO A 694 -3.32 36.71 -10.69
N ARG A 695 -4.41 35.94 -10.54
CA ARG A 695 -5.20 35.39 -11.65
C ARG A 695 -6.09 36.45 -12.29
N THR A 696 -6.48 37.46 -11.51
CA THR A 696 -7.47 38.46 -11.95
C THR A 696 -6.88 39.54 -12.85
N SER A 697 -5.56 39.78 -12.78
CA SER A 697 -4.84 40.71 -13.66
C SER A 697 -3.33 40.55 -13.52
N ASP A 698 -2.59 40.58 -14.64
CA ASP A 698 -1.11 40.65 -14.63
C ASP A 698 -0.58 41.89 -13.89
N GLY A 699 -1.39 42.95 -13.77
CA GLY A 699 -1.07 44.13 -12.97
C GLY A 699 -1.03 43.85 -11.46
N ASN A 700 -1.73 42.82 -10.98
CA ASN A 700 -1.66 42.41 -9.59
C ASN A 700 -0.37 41.65 -9.30
N TRP A 701 0.01 40.71 -10.18
CA TRP A 701 1.31 40.03 -10.09
C TRP A 701 2.47 41.04 -10.02
N SER A 702 2.46 42.03 -10.92
CA SER A 702 3.45 43.11 -10.95
C SER A 702 3.55 43.86 -9.62
N LYS A 703 2.43 44.09 -8.92
CA LYS A 703 2.42 44.72 -7.60
C LYS A 703 2.96 43.81 -6.50
N ILE A 704 2.65 42.51 -6.56
CA ILE A 704 3.15 41.52 -5.59
C ILE A 704 4.67 41.46 -5.64
N VAL A 705 5.25 41.26 -6.82
CA VAL A 705 6.71 41.10 -6.97
C VAL A 705 7.49 42.42 -6.85
N ALA A 706 6.81 43.57 -6.91
CA ALA A 706 7.38 44.87 -6.59
C ALA A 706 7.39 45.16 -5.08
N SER A 707 6.70 44.37 -4.27
CA SER A 707 6.70 44.51 -2.80
C SER A 707 8.00 43.99 -2.18
N ALA A 708 8.21 44.25 -0.88
CA ALA A 708 9.35 43.70 -0.17
C ALA A 708 9.19 42.17 -0.01
N PRO A 709 10.15 41.35 -0.46
CA PRO A 709 10.08 39.92 -0.29
C PRO A 709 10.25 39.55 1.18
N MET A 710 9.50 38.54 1.62
CA MET A 710 9.53 38.00 2.97
C MET A 710 10.76 37.14 3.21
N LYS A 711 11.25 36.48 2.16
CA LYS A 711 12.46 35.66 2.15
C LYS A 711 13.16 35.83 0.81
N ARG A 712 14.49 35.78 0.84
CA ARG A 712 15.34 35.62 -0.35
C ARG A 712 16.31 34.49 -0.10
N GLU A 713 16.59 33.70 -1.12
CA GLU A 713 17.59 32.64 -1.02
C GLU A 713 18.29 32.39 -2.35
N LYS A 714 19.48 31.80 -2.24
CA LYS A 714 20.23 31.25 -3.36
C LYS A 714 20.10 29.73 -3.32
N SER A 715 19.84 29.13 -4.47
CA SER A 715 19.68 27.68 -4.59
C SER A 715 20.25 27.17 -5.91
N ALA A 716 20.71 25.92 -5.91
CA ALA A 716 21.05 25.21 -7.14
C ALA A 716 19.81 24.68 -7.89
N CYS A 717 18.68 24.58 -7.17
CA CYS A 717 17.42 23.98 -7.62
C CYS A 717 16.20 24.85 -7.30
N VAL A 718 15.11 24.60 -8.02
CA VAL A 718 13.75 24.90 -7.58
C VAL A 718 13.05 23.58 -7.29
N ASP A 719 13.09 23.16 -6.03
CA ASP A 719 12.57 21.87 -5.54
C ASP A 719 11.93 22.04 -4.17
N TYR A 720 10.65 22.39 -4.15
CA TYR A 720 9.91 22.72 -2.94
C TYR A 720 8.61 21.92 -2.82
N VAL A 721 8.51 21.13 -1.75
CA VAL A 721 7.29 20.46 -1.31
C VAL A 721 6.99 20.94 0.10
N TRP A 722 6.21 22.01 0.23
CA TRP A 722 5.90 22.57 1.55
C TRP A 722 4.74 21.82 2.23
N GLY A 723 3.88 21.17 1.45
CA GLY A 723 2.68 20.53 1.96
C GLY A 723 1.72 21.56 2.56
N GLY A 724 1.10 21.27 3.70
CA GLY A 724 0.23 22.23 4.41
C GLY A 724 0.96 23.40 5.09
N ARG A 725 2.16 23.76 4.63
CA ARG A 725 3.02 24.82 5.20
C ARG A 725 3.41 25.81 4.10
N GLY A 726 3.96 26.95 4.50
CA GLY A 726 4.53 27.94 3.58
C GLY A 726 6.07 28.00 3.62
N PRO A 727 6.68 28.88 2.81
CA PRO A 727 8.13 29.03 2.71
C PRO A 727 8.80 29.64 3.96
N VAL A 728 8.00 30.15 4.90
CA VAL A 728 8.46 30.78 6.17
C VAL A 728 7.63 30.21 7.35
N PRO A 729 8.25 29.56 8.35
CA PRO A 729 7.53 28.86 9.43
C PRO A 729 6.55 29.69 10.29
N ASP A 730 6.74 31.01 10.38
CA ASP A 730 5.95 31.91 11.24
C ASP A 730 5.03 32.85 10.45
N GLN A 731 4.70 32.49 9.20
CA GLN A 731 3.79 33.26 8.34
C GLN A 731 2.63 32.41 7.88
N SER A 732 1.61 33.07 7.31
CA SER A 732 0.50 32.38 6.66
C SER A 732 1.04 31.36 5.66
N PRO A 733 0.62 30.08 5.73
CA PRO A 733 0.99 29.09 4.73
C PRO A 733 0.32 29.38 3.38
N ASP A 734 -0.79 30.12 3.41
CA ASP A 734 -1.61 30.49 2.26
C ASP A 734 -1.24 31.89 1.73
N HIS A 735 -1.59 32.18 0.47
CA HIS A 735 -1.45 33.48 -0.19
C HIS A 735 0.01 33.98 -0.28
N PHE A 736 0.91 33.14 -0.80
CA PHE A 736 2.28 33.55 -1.10
C PHE A 736 2.61 33.39 -2.59
N ALA A 737 3.72 33.99 -3.01
CA ALA A 737 4.21 33.97 -4.38
C ALA A 737 5.71 33.77 -4.42
N VAL A 738 6.20 33.13 -5.47
CA VAL A 738 7.63 32.87 -5.70
C VAL A 738 8.03 33.43 -7.06
N MET A 739 9.13 34.18 -7.06
CA MET A 739 9.86 34.56 -8.27
C MET A 739 11.26 33.95 -8.18
N ALA A 740 11.54 32.99 -9.06
CA ALA A 740 12.86 32.38 -9.18
C ALA A 740 13.49 32.79 -10.51
N GLU A 741 14.67 33.39 -10.47
CA GLU A 741 15.45 33.74 -11.66
C GLU A 741 16.81 33.05 -11.60
N GLY A 742 17.19 32.36 -12.67
CA GLY A 742 18.43 31.58 -12.71
C GLY A 742 19.07 31.62 -14.08
N ARG A 743 20.34 31.22 -14.16
CA ARG A 743 21.04 31.01 -15.43
C ARG A 743 21.54 29.58 -15.54
N LEU A 744 21.24 28.96 -16.68
CA LEU A 744 21.67 27.62 -17.04
C LEU A 744 22.66 27.69 -18.20
N THR A 745 23.88 27.21 -17.96
CA THR A 745 24.95 27.13 -18.97
C THR A 745 25.13 25.69 -19.45
N ILE A 746 25.15 25.48 -20.77
CA ILE A 746 25.39 24.17 -21.39
C ILE A 746 26.85 24.07 -21.87
N PRO A 747 27.53 22.92 -21.67
CA PRO A 747 28.88 22.70 -22.15
C PRO A 747 29.04 22.94 -23.66
N SER A 748 30.12 23.61 -24.05
CA SER A 748 30.40 24.01 -25.44
C SER A 748 30.44 22.84 -26.43
N GLY A 749 30.84 21.65 -25.99
CA GLY A 749 30.88 20.44 -26.82
C GLY A 749 29.49 19.87 -27.19
N MET A 750 28.45 20.18 -26.42
CA MET A 750 27.06 19.78 -26.72
C MET A 750 26.35 20.81 -27.60
N ALA A 751 26.59 22.09 -27.35
CA ALA A 751 26.07 23.17 -28.17
C ALA A 751 26.70 23.25 -29.58
N ALA A 752 27.90 22.69 -29.77
CA ALA A 752 28.61 22.69 -31.06
C ALA A 752 27.92 21.86 -32.15
N ASN A 753 27.02 20.93 -31.78
CA ASN A 753 26.29 20.07 -32.72
C ASN A 753 24.86 20.56 -33.02
N GLY A 754 24.48 21.73 -32.51
CA GLY A 754 23.15 22.33 -32.68
C GLY A 754 22.36 22.46 -31.38
N ASP A 755 21.19 23.07 -31.51
CA ASP A 755 20.14 23.29 -30.52
C ASP A 755 19.77 22.02 -29.74
N LEU A 756 20.01 21.98 -28.42
CA LEU A 756 19.71 20.82 -27.58
C LEU A 756 18.23 20.81 -27.21
N ARG A 757 17.48 19.82 -27.71
CA ARG A 757 16.07 19.61 -27.40
C ARG A 757 15.92 18.87 -26.08
N LEU A 758 15.17 19.46 -25.16
CA LEU A 758 14.86 18.91 -23.85
C LEU A 758 13.40 19.17 -23.53
N ARG A 759 12.89 18.53 -22.48
CA ARG A 759 11.57 18.80 -21.93
C ARG A 759 11.73 19.50 -20.58
N PHE A 760 11.17 20.70 -20.47
CA PHE A 760 10.94 21.33 -19.19
C PHE A 760 9.65 20.79 -18.59
N LYS A 761 9.67 20.53 -17.29
CA LYS A 761 8.52 20.03 -16.54
C LYS A 761 8.43 20.74 -15.20
N THR A 762 7.21 21.03 -14.75
CA THR A 762 6.92 21.53 -13.40
C THR A 762 5.93 20.62 -12.72
N ILE A 763 6.01 20.53 -11.39
CA ILE A 763 4.90 20.11 -10.54
C ILE A 763 4.59 21.30 -9.64
N SER A 764 3.39 21.87 -9.76
CA SER A 764 2.95 22.97 -8.91
C SER A 764 1.55 22.75 -8.37
N ASP A 765 1.32 23.16 -7.12
CA ASP A 765 -0.03 23.42 -6.60
C ASP A 765 -0.31 24.90 -6.81
N ASP A 766 -1.43 25.22 -7.45
CA ASP A 766 -1.72 26.54 -8.00
C ASP A 766 -0.76 27.02 -9.10
N GLY A 767 -0.89 28.28 -9.47
CA GLY A 767 -0.46 28.73 -10.78
C GLY A 767 1.05 28.83 -10.94
N VAL A 768 1.53 28.39 -12.11
CA VAL A 768 2.94 28.43 -12.51
C VAL A 768 3.12 28.98 -13.93
N ARG A 769 4.19 29.75 -14.13
CA ARG A 769 4.71 30.14 -15.44
C ARG A 769 6.22 29.93 -15.49
N VAL A 770 6.69 29.33 -16.58
CA VAL A 770 8.13 29.19 -16.84
C VAL A 770 8.50 29.98 -18.08
N TYR A 771 9.58 30.74 -17.99
CA TYR A 771 10.15 31.51 -19.07
C TYR A 771 11.58 31.04 -19.36
N LEU A 772 11.89 30.90 -20.65
CA LEU A 772 13.21 30.61 -21.18
C LEU A 772 13.64 31.76 -22.10
N ASN A 773 14.73 32.43 -21.77
CA ASN A 773 15.26 33.56 -22.54
C ASN A 773 14.22 34.68 -22.79
N GLY A 774 13.33 34.88 -21.82
CA GLY A 774 12.24 35.87 -21.88
C GLY A 774 10.95 35.37 -22.55
N GLU A 775 10.95 34.21 -23.21
CA GLU A 775 9.77 33.60 -23.82
C GLU A 775 9.06 32.67 -22.82
N LYS A 776 7.73 32.77 -22.71
CA LYS A 776 6.93 31.92 -21.82
C LYS A 776 6.74 30.55 -22.47
N VAL A 777 7.22 29.49 -21.83
CA VAL A 777 7.19 28.11 -22.34
C VAL A 777 6.19 27.22 -21.60
N ILE A 778 5.90 27.49 -20.32
CA ILE A 778 4.82 26.85 -19.55
C ILE A 778 3.93 27.96 -18.97
N ASP A 779 2.61 27.78 -19.04
CA ASP A 779 1.61 28.74 -18.53
C ASP A 779 0.35 28.01 -18.05
N ASN A 780 0.35 27.64 -16.77
CA ASN A 780 -0.83 27.17 -16.08
C ASN A 780 -1.12 28.13 -14.92
N TRP A 781 -1.72 29.28 -15.23
CA TRP A 781 -1.97 30.35 -14.27
C TRP A 781 -3.37 30.25 -13.64
N THR A 782 -3.70 29.06 -13.12
CA THR A 782 -5.03 28.74 -12.55
C THR A 782 -4.93 28.23 -11.10
N TRP A 783 -6.07 28.00 -10.44
CA TRP A 783 -6.12 27.38 -9.08
C TRP A 783 -6.34 25.89 -9.26
N HIS A 784 -5.41 25.09 -8.75
CA HIS A 784 -5.38 23.66 -9.00
C HIS A 784 -4.58 22.91 -7.97
N VAL A 785 -4.98 21.65 -7.72
CA VAL A 785 -4.18 20.68 -6.95
C VAL A 785 -2.80 20.45 -7.63
N PRO A 786 -1.84 19.74 -7.01
CA PRO A 786 -0.53 19.51 -7.61
C PRO A 786 -0.66 18.91 -9.03
N THR A 787 -0.23 19.68 -10.02
CA THR A 787 -0.43 19.40 -11.45
C THR A 787 0.91 19.41 -12.17
N GLU A 788 1.09 18.45 -13.06
CA GLU A 788 2.25 18.40 -13.95
C GLU A 788 1.98 19.22 -15.22
N ASP A 789 2.88 20.14 -15.54
CA ASP A 789 2.92 20.86 -16.80
C ASP A 789 4.28 20.64 -17.47
N ALA A 790 4.31 20.57 -18.79
CA ALA A 790 5.56 20.37 -19.51
C ALA A 790 5.58 21.02 -20.90
N ALA A 791 6.78 21.37 -21.35
CA ALA A 791 7.03 21.92 -22.67
C ALA A 791 8.36 21.40 -23.23
N GLU A 792 8.37 21.04 -24.51
CA GLU A 792 9.63 20.82 -25.23
C GLU A 792 10.28 22.16 -25.54
N VAL A 793 11.56 22.28 -25.21
CA VAL A 793 12.35 23.51 -25.35
C VAL A 793 13.66 23.22 -26.06
N VAL A 794 14.22 24.29 -26.60
CA VAL A 794 15.54 24.29 -27.22
C VAL A 794 16.46 25.14 -26.37
N LEU A 795 17.50 24.53 -25.80
CA LEU A 795 18.49 25.25 -25.02
C LEU A 795 19.68 25.67 -25.87
N LYS A 796 20.13 26.90 -25.62
CA LYS A 796 21.35 27.50 -26.15
C LYS A 796 22.51 27.26 -25.20
N ARG A 797 23.69 27.80 -25.52
CA ARG A 797 24.85 27.74 -24.60
C ARG A 797 24.59 28.44 -23.27
N GLU A 798 23.96 29.61 -23.30
CA GLU A 798 23.55 30.35 -22.11
C GLU A 798 22.04 30.53 -22.17
N ASN A 799 21.36 30.23 -21.07
CA ASN A 799 19.91 30.33 -20.98
C ASN A 799 19.52 31.03 -19.69
N ASP A 800 18.77 32.12 -19.81
CA ASP A 800 18.16 32.78 -18.67
C ASP A 800 16.80 32.12 -18.39
N LEU A 801 16.58 31.69 -17.16
CA LEU A 801 15.38 31.02 -16.70
C LEU A 801 14.64 31.91 -15.71
N ARG A 802 13.32 31.95 -15.80
CA ARG A 802 12.46 32.59 -14.81
C ARG A 802 11.24 31.73 -14.53
N ILE A 803 10.94 31.50 -13.26
CA ILE A 803 9.74 30.81 -12.81
C ILE A 803 8.94 31.80 -11.95
N GLU A 804 7.68 31.95 -12.31
CA GLU A 804 6.68 32.68 -11.55
C GLU A 804 5.70 31.67 -10.98
N TYR A 805 5.34 31.83 -9.71
CA TYR A 805 4.47 30.92 -9.00
C TYR A 805 3.62 31.66 -7.96
N PHE A 806 2.39 31.22 -7.74
CA PHE A 806 1.57 31.64 -6.61
C PHE A 806 0.89 30.44 -5.94
N GLU A 807 0.63 30.60 -4.65
CA GLU A 807 -0.21 29.71 -3.84
C GLU A 807 -1.35 30.54 -3.22
N ILE A 808 -2.58 30.06 -3.32
CA ILE A 808 -3.80 30.55 -2.68
C ILE A 808 -4.06 29.84 -1.36
N ASP A 809 -4.25 28.53 -1.32
CA ASP A 809 -4.64 27.78 -0.12
C ASP A 809 -4.30 26.28 -0.10
N GLY A 810 -4.03 25.75 1.09
CA GLY A 810 -3.97 24.31 1.31
C GLY A 810 -2.58 23.69 1.15
N HIS A 811 -2.36 22.88 0.11
CA HIS A 811 -1.12 22.08 -0.05
C HIS A 811 -0.16 22.77 -1.02
N ALA A 812 0.91 23.39 -0.55
CA ALA A 812 1.81 24.10 -1.44
C ALA A 812 2.96 23.25 -2.01
N GLN A 813 3.19 23.33 -3.33
CA GLN A 813 4.27 22.63 -4.04
C GLN A 813 4.77 23.44 -5.25
N LEU A 814 6.09 23.48 -5.47
CA LEU A 814 6.74 24.02 -6.67
C LEU A 814 8.05 23.28 -6.94
N GLN A 815 8.09 22.47 -7.99
CA GLN A 815 9.30 21.79 -8.46
C GLN A 815 9.51 22.04 -9.95
N PHE A 816 10.76 22.17 -10.38
CA PHE A 816 11.14 22.35 -11.79
C PHE A 816 12.18 21.33 -12.21
N PHE A 817 11.96 20.74 -13.38
CA PHE A 817 12.73 19.62 -13.90
C PHE A 817 13.13 19.85 -15.36
N ILE A 818 14.28 19.31 -15.76
CA ILE A 818 14.76 19.26 -17.14
C ILE A 818 15.06 17.81 -17.50
N GLU A 819 14.39 17.31 -18.54
CA GLU A 819 14.45 15.92 -18.98
C GLU A 819 14.91 15.82 -20.45
N PRO A 820 15.60 14.75 -20.87
CA PRO A 820 15.76 14.44 -22.28
C PRO A 820 14.41 14.21 -22.97
N VAL A 821 14.26 14.66 -24.22
CA VAL A 821 13.15 14.20 -25.08
C VAL A 821 13.44 12.76 -25.48
N GLN A 822 12.48 11.85 -25.24
CA GLN A 822 12.62 10.42 -25.59
C GLN A 822 12.56 10.17 -27.10
#